data_AF-A0AAD8ZUN2-F1
#
_entry.id   AF-A0AAD8ZUN2-F1
#
_cell.length_a   1.000
_cell.length_b   1.000
_cell.length_c   1.000
_cell.angle_alpha   90.00
_cell.angle_beta   90.00
_cell.angle_gamma   90.00
#
_symmetry.space_group_name_H-M   'P 1'
#
loop_
_entity.id
_entity.type
_entity.pdbx_description
1 polymer ?
#
loop_
_entity_poly.entity_id
_entity_poly.type
_entity_poly.pdbx_seq_one_letter_code
_entity_poly.pdbx_strand_id
1 'polypeptide(L)'
;MKFLHALSSSTSCPDVYGGGNHNVIVAHYNHTGRLQNRKDDEGVLSIGAVLFLCLSIFIILENLVVLLAVLFGMRQRHRWVYICIANITLSDLLTGTAYVINICMSGSRTFLLTPMLWLLREGLLFVALAASIFSLLLIAIERCTTMMKSAHPKPSQKTYRVYVLVALSWVTAFAIGLLPLFGWNCVCHLSSCSTFLPLYSKSYILFALVIFFVILLTIGAVYFAIYWHVRGSAKKCSIRNLNRSLRLLKAVISIVGTFMVCWGPLFVLLLVDYFCYSRHCGGLLKAHWFIALAVFNSAINPCIYSFGSLELRKAISQLLCCCCLRLGICNAKSFLSKETSSTSGSHHSSLRNSFSKVRNLSTSPQAPARSSRKSRLSSTTSCLSASSAEAAHEFTVYRMQQYDLQGQNYGSRNAILNTEARTVEADVLSRRCVLMRLADFSYEKYQKALRQSAGAVVLVLPTNMSTLPQDIVQFMELEPELLATETIVPVYFALEDDELLSIYTQTQDSSTSQGSSSAAEVLLHSATANGFQMVTSGAQSKAVTDWAITSLEGRLTGVGGEDLPTIVLVAHYDSFGVAPWLSYGADSNGSGVAVLLELARLFSRLYSHKRTHAGYNLLFFLSGGGKFNYQGTKRWLEDNLDHTESSLLQDNVAFVLCLDTLGNGDSLHLHVSKPPKEGSPQHALLRELQMVLQQYPDLKFSMVHKKINLADDTLAWEHERFGIRRLPAFTLSRLDSHRSVARNSIMDMRSVSSSLERAGETTTGPHVDLKKLSRNTKLIAEALARVIYNLTEKGTNGDLEIFTEQMQVQEDQLTSLIDWLASQPRAAQLVDKDSSVVSTLEYYMGHYLKDVKRHFVKADKRDPEFVFYDQLKQTMNAYRVKPAVFDLLLALCIAAYLGLVYLAVQHFGVLYSILRRLTAPRAKQH
;
A
#
# COMPACT_ATOMS: atom_id res chain seq x y z
N MET A 1 -62.01 -17.76 24.07
CA MET A 1 -63.30 -17.14 23.69
C MET A 1 -64.18 -16.76 24.88
N LYS A 2 -64.48 -17.65 25.85
CA LYS A 2 -65.32 -17.29 27.03
C LYS A 2 -64.73 -16.18 27.93
N PHE A 3 -63.40 -16.15 28.13
CA PHE A 3 -62.72 -15.07 28.86
C PHE A 3 -62.73 -13.73 28.11
N LEU A 4 -62.69 -13.76 26.77
CA LEU A 4 -62.73 -12.57 25.91
C LEU A 4 -64.15 -11.99 25.78
N HIS A 5 -65.20 -12.81 25.91
CA HIS A 5 -66.59 -12.36 25.96
C HIS A 5 -66.98 -11.72 27.30
N ALA A 6 -66.33 -12.10 28.41
CA ALA A 6 -66.59 -11.54 29.74
C ALA A 6 -66.09 -10.09 29.89
N LEU A 7 -65.11 -9.67 29.07
CA LEU A 7 -64.64 -8.28 29.01
C LEU A 7 -65.57 -7.34 28.20
N SER A 8 -66.61 -7.87 27.53
CA SER A 8 -67.56 -7.07 26.74
C SER A 8 -69.02 -7.19 27.18
N SER A 9 -69.31 -7.84 28.30
CA SER A 9 -70.68 -7.97 28.81
C SER A 9 -71.05 -6.78 29.71
N SER A 10 -72.29 -6.33 29.60
CA SER A 10 -72.90 -5.25 30.41
C SER A 10 -72.84 -5.48 31.92
N THR A 11 -72.47 -6.67 32.38
CA THR A 11 -72.36 -7.07 33.78
C THR A 11 -71.05 -6.65 34.47
N SER A 12 -69.99 -6.32 33.74
CA SER A 12 -68.69 -5.96 34.36
C SER A 12 -68.52 -4.47 34.64
N CYS A 13 -69.28 -3.58 33.97
CA CYS A 13 -69.11 -2.12 34.06
C CYS A 13 -70.45 -1.36 34.08
N PRO A 14 -71.15 -1.33 35.23
CA PRO A 14 -72.51 -0.78 35.32
C PRO A 14 -72.62 0.73 35.04
N ASP A 15 -71.61 1.52 35.41
CA ASP A 15 -71.64 2.99 35.27
C ASP A 15 -71.60 3.49 33.82
N VAL A 16 -71.07 2.70 32.89
CA VAL A 16 -70.92 3.08 31.46
C VAL A 16 -72.10 2.56 30.63
N TYR A 17 -72.69 1.43 31.01
CA TYR A 17 -73.81 0.80 30.29
C TYR A 17 -75.20 1.15 30.85
N GLY A 18 -75.29 1.76 32.04
CA GLY A 18 -76.57 2.13 32.68
C GLY A 18 -77.33 3.27 31.99
N GLY A 19 -76.67 4.06 31.13
CA GLY A 19 -77.28 5.14 30.35
C GLY A 19 -77.55 4.76 28.90
N GLY A 20 -78.50 3.84 28.67
CA GLY A 20 -79.13 3.49 27.38
C GLY A 20 -78.26 3.43 26.11
N ASN A 21 -78.00 2.25 25.57
CA ASN A 21 -77.58 1.94 24.17
C ASN A 21 -76.61 2.90 23.44
N HIS A 22 -75.74 3.63 24.13
CA HIS A 22 -74.69 4.42 23.49
C HIS A 22 -73.45 3.55 23.27
N ASN A 23 -72.95 3.51 22.02
CA ASN A 23 -71.69 2.85 21.69
C ASN A 23 -70.58 3.33 22.64
N VAL A 24 -69.97 2.42 23.41
CA VAL A 24 -68.91 2.73 24.40
C VAL A 24 -67.79 3.59 23.81
N ILE A 25 -67.44 3.36 22.55
CA ILE A 25 -66.44 4.15 21.81
C ILE A 25 -66.86 5.62 21.69
N VAL A 26 -68.14 5.90 21.41
CA VAL A 26 -68.66 7.28 21.27
C VAL A 26 -68.59 8.01 22.61
N ALA A 27 -68.91 7.33 23.73
CA ALA A 27 -68.80 7.90 25.07
C ALA A 27 -67.36 8.33 25.42
N HIS A 28 -66.37 7.49 25.11
CA HIS A 28 -64.96 7.80 25.33
C HIS A 28 -64.44 8.93 24.41
N TYR A 29 -64.88 8.97 23.15
CA TYR A 29 -64.54 10.07 22.23
C TYR A 29 -65.19 11.41 22.61
N ASN A 30 -66.36 11.38 23.27
CA ASN A 30 -67.01 12.57 23.82
C ASN A 30 -66.32 13.06 25.12
N HIS A 31 -65.94 12.13 26.00
CA HIS A 31 -65.22 12.46 27.23
C HIS A 31 -63.87 13.15 26.95
N THR A 32 -63.15 12.69 25.93
CA THR A 32 -61.86 13.25 25.49
C THR A 32 -61.99 14.55 24.69
N GLY A 33 -63.21 15.00 24.35
CA GLY A 33 -63.44 16.22 23.56
C GLY A 33 -63.12 16.09 22.06
N ARG A 34 -62.83 14.88 21.57
CA ARG A 34 -62.53 14.61 20.15
C ARG A 34 -63.77 14.58 19.25
N LEU A 35 -64.95 14.33 19.83
CA LEU A 35 -66.21 14.30 19.08
C LEU A 35 -66.66 15.71 18.65
N GLN A 36 -66.52 16.72 19.52
CA GLN A 36 -66.99 18.10 19.29
C GLN A 36 -66.20 18.87 18.22
N ASN A 37 -64.98 18.42 17.89
CA ASN A 37 -64.11 19.05 16.89
C ASN A 37 -64.12 18.34 15.53
N ARG A 38 -64.95 17.31 15.32
CA ARG A 38 -65.22 16.78 13.98
C ARG A 38 -66.20 17.73 13.29
N LYS A 39 -65.71 18.55 12.37
CA LYS A 39 -66.59 19.20 11.39
C LYS A 39 -67.23 18.10 10.54
N ASP A 40 -68.53 18.22 10.29
CA ASP A 40 -69.29 17.38 9.37
C ASP A 40 -68.84 17.64 7.92
N ASP A 41 -67.60 17.27 7.57
CA ASP A 41 -67.15 17.24 6.19
C ASP A 41 -67.61 15.90 5.59
N GLU A 42 -68.72 15.96 4.85
CA GLU A 42 -69.17 14.85 4.01
C GLU A 42 -68.07 14.47 3.00
N GLY A 43 -67.56 13.25 3.11
CA GLY A 43 -67.00 12.48 1.99
C GLY A 43 -65.66 12.91 1.38
N VAL A 44 -65.06 14.06 1.69
CA VAL A 44 -63.78 14.47 1.10
C VAL A 44 -62.59 14.00 1.96
N LEU A 45 -61.76 13.11 1.39
CA LEU A 45 -60.53 12.65 2.02
C LEU A 45 -59.59 13.85 2.27
N SER A 46 -59.35 14.20 3.55
CA SER A 46 -58.45 15.30 3.92
C SER A 46 -57.09 15.16 3.24
N ILE A 47 -56.51 16.27 2.77
CA ILE A 47 -55.17 16.33 2.15
C ILE A 47 -54.13 15.60 3.02
N GLY A 48 -54.24 15.73 4.35
CA GLY A 48 -53.36 15.00 5.29
C GLY A 48 -53.53 13.49 5.23
N ALA A 49 -54.76 12.98 5.08
CA ALA A 49 -55.02 11.54 4.95
C ALA A 49 -54.48 10.97 3.63
N VAL A 50 -54.57 11.73 2.53
CA VAL A 50 -53.93 11.35 1.25
C VAL A 50 -52.42 11.26 1.42
N LEU A 51 -51.79 12.26 2.04
CA LEU A 51 -50.34 12.26 2.27
C LEU A 51 -49.88 11.09 3.14
N PHE A 52 -50.61 10.78 4.22
CA PHE A 52 -50.29 9.65 5.09
C PHE A 52 -50.50 8.30 4.40
N LEU A 53 -51.52 8.18 3.53
CA LEU A 53 -51.74 6.99 2.72
C LEU A 53 -50.61 6.79 1.71
N CYS A 54 -50.20 7.84 0.99
CA CYS A 54 -49.05 7.80 0.09
C CYS A 54 -47.77 7.40 0.81
N LEU A 55 -47.51 7.98 2.00
CA LEU A 55 -46.37 7.60 2.84
C LEU A 55 -46.43 6.12 3.23
N SER A 56 -47.60 5.61 3.60
CA SER A 56 -47.75 4.20 4.01
C SER A 56 -47.54 3.24 2.84
N ILE A 57 -48.05 3.57 1.65
CA ILE A 57 -47.83 2.80 0.43
C ILE A 57 -46.34 2.79 0.07
N PHE A 58 -45.67 3.93 0.19
CA PHE A 58 -44.23 4.03 -0.03
C PHE A 58 -43.44 3.12 0.92
N ILE A 59 -43.75 3.16 2.23
CA ILE A 59 -43.14 2.26 3.22
C ILE A 59 -43.33 0.80 2.86
N ILE A 60 -44.53 0.42 2.41
CA ILE A 60 -44.85 -0.96 2.01
C ILE A 60 -44.01 -1.37 0.81
N LEU A 61 -43.97 -0.55 -0.25
CA LEU A 61 -43.27 -0.87 -1.50
C LEU A 61 -41.76 -0.98 -1.27
N GLU A 62 -41.15 -0.02 -0.57
CA GLU A 62 -39.71 -0.03 -0.32
C GLU A 62 -39.27 -1.23 0.51
N ASN A 63 -39.96 -1.49 1.63
CA ASN A 63 -39.61 -2.61 2.51
C ASN A 63 -39.91 -3.97 1.84
N LEU A 64 -40.92 -4.05 0.98
CA LEU A 64 -41.20 -5.25 0.19
C LEU A 64 -40.08 -5.52 -0.83
N VAL A 65 -39.59 -4.50 -1.54
CA VAL A 65 -38.48 -4.65 -2.50
C VAL A 65 -37.22 -5.14 -1.80
N VAL A 66 -36.86 -4.57 -0.63
CA VAL A 66 -35.70 -5.01 0.14
C VAL A 66 -35.88 -6.44 0.66
N LEU A 67 -37.07 -6.79 1.16
CA LEU A 67 -37.37 -8.14 1.64
C LEU A 67 -37.23 -9.18 0.51
N LEU A 68 -37.78 -8.91 -0.67
CA LEU A 68 -37.66 -9.79 -1.83
C LEU A 68 -36.21 -9.89 -2.32
N ALA A 69 -35.46 -8.78 -2.35
CA ALA A 69 -34.04 -8.79 -2.73
C ALA A 69 -33.20 -9.66 -1.78
N VAL A 70 -33.48 -9.63 -0.48
CA VAL A 70 -32.79 -10.46 0.51
C VAL A 70 -33.17 -11.94 0.38
N LEU A 71 -34.44 -12.25 0.12
CA LEU A 71 -34.93 -13.64 -0.01
C LEU A 71 -34.44 -14.32 -1.31
N PHE A 72 -34.36 -13.58 -2.42
CA PHE A 72 -34.04 -14.15 -3.73
C PHE A 72 -32.57 -13.96 -4.17
N GLY A 73 -31.87 -12.92 -3.71
CA GLY A 73 -30.59 -12.50 -4.31
C GLY A 73 -29.29 -12.96 -3.62
N MET A 74 -29.33 -13.36 -2.33
CA MET A 74 -28.10 -13.34 -1.51
C MET A 74 -27.57 -14.73 -1.10
N ARG A 75 -26.33 -15.04 -1.53
CA ARG A 75 -25.64 -16.34 -1.28
C ARG A 75 -24.74 -16.32 -0.03
N GLN A 76 -25.08 -17.18 0.94
CA GLN A 76 -24.35 -17.86 2.04
C GLN A 76 -23.17 -17.23 2.84
N ARG A 77 -22.51 -16.13 2.47
CA ARG A 77 -21.26 -15.70 3.18
C ARG A 77 -21.51 -14.93 4.49
N HIS A 78 -22.70 -14.36 4.72
CA HIS A 78 -23.08 -13.59 5.93
C HIS A 78 -24.53 -13.84 6.41
N ARG A 79 -24.91 -15.10 6.63
CA ARG A 79 -26.29 -15.55 6.86
C ARG A 79 -27.06 -14.84 7.99
N TRP A 80 -26.40 -14.42 9.07
CA TRP A 80 -27.08 -13.80 10.22
C TRP A 80 -27.49 -12.34 9.98
N VAL A 81 -26.68 -11.54 9.27
CA VAL A 81 -26.97 -10.12 8.99
C VAL A 81 -28.25 -10.02 8.15
N TYR A 82 -28.39 -10.90 7.16
CA TYR A 82 -29.56 -10.93 6.27
C TYR A 82 -30.84 -11.37 6.99
N ILE A 83 -30.75 -12.23 8.00
CA ILE A 83 -31.90 -12.59 8.85
C ILE A 83 -32.39 -11.37 9.64
N CYS A 84 -31.48 -10.58 10.22
CA CYS A 84 -31.84 -9.37 10.94
C CYS A 84 -32.44 -8.29 10.00
N ILE A 85 -31.87 -8.13 8.80
CA ILE A 85 -32.41 -7.19 7.79
C ILE A 85 -33.79 -7.65 7.32
N ALA A 86 -34.00 -8.94 7.07
CA ALA A 86 -35.32 -9.47 6.72
C ALA A 86 -36.36 -9.22 7.83
N ASN A 87 -35.97 -9.42 9.10
CA ASN A 87 -36.84 -9.20 10.26
C ASN A 87 -37.30 -7.73 10.37
N ILE A 88 -36.37 -6.77 10.24
CA ILE A 88 -36.72 -5.35 10.32
C ILE A 88 -37.61 -4.92 9.15
N THR A 89 -37.32 -5.36 7.92
CA THR A 89 -38.17 -5.06 6.76
C THR A 89 -39.56 -5.67 6.88
N LEU A 90 -39.69 -6.82 7.54
CA LEU A 90 -40.98 -7.46 7.80
C LEU A 90 -41.80 -6.67 8.83
N SER A 91 -41.18 -6.21 9.92
CA SER A 91 -41.88 -5.36 10.91
C SER A 91 -42.26 -3.98 10.34
N ASP A 92 -41.42 -3.39 9.49
CA ASP A 92 -41.68 -2.10 8.86
C ASP A 92 -42.78 -2.20 7.78
N LEU A 93 -42.80 -3.30 7.01
CA LEU A 93 -43.90 -3.63 6.09
C LEU A 93 -45.23 -3.76 6.84
N LEU A 94 -45.22 -4.47 7.97
CA LEU A 94 -46.40 -4.63 8.82
C LEU A 94 -46.85 -3.30 9.43
N THR A 95 -45.90 -2.41 9.78
CA THR A 95 -46.19 -1.06 10.27
C THR A 95 -46.92 -0.24 9.21
N GLY A 96 -46.43 -0.24 7.97
CA GLY A 96 -47.11 0.40 6.84
C GLY A 96 -48.52 -0.15 6.62
N THR A 97 -48.68 -1.48 6.64
CA THR A 97 -49.99 -2.13 6.44
C THR A 97 -50.96 -1.84 7.58
N ALA A 98 -50.52 -1.92 8.83
CA ALA A 98 -51.34 -1.60 10.00
C ALA A 98 -51.74 -0.12 10.02
N TYR A 99 -50.86 0.78 9.58
CA TYR A 99 -51.17 2.20 9.50
C TYR A 99 -52.17 2.52 8.37
N VAL A 100 -52.10 1.83 7.21
CA VAL A 100 -53.14 1.89 6.17
C VAL A 100 -54.49 1.46 6.72
N ILE A 101 -54.54 0.31 7.43
CA ILE A 101 -55.78 -0.18 8.06
C ILE A 101 -56.33 0.85 9.05
N ASN A 102 -55.46 1.48 9.84
CA ASN A 102 -55.87 2.53 10.79
C ASN A 102 -56.44 3.76 10.07
N ILE A 103 -55.84 4.21 8.97
CA ILE A 103 -56.34 5.34 8.19
C ILE A 103 -57.69 4.99 7.54
N CYS A 104 -57.80 3.83 6.87
CA CYS A 104 -59.01 3.41 6.16
C CYS A 104 -60.21 3.13 7.09
N MET A 105 -59.96 2.68 8.32
CA MET A 105 -60.98 2.41 9.33
C MET A 105 -61.21 3.60 10.28
N SER A 106 -60.55 4.74 10.05
CA SER A 106 -60.80 5.98 10.77
C SER A 106 -62.04 6.72 10.24
N GLY A 107 -62.50 7.75 10.95
CA GLY A 107 -63.70 8.52 10.55
C GLY A 107 -65.00 7.92 11.08
N SER A 108 -66.06 7.94 10.27
CA SER A 108 -67.39 7.43 10.64
C SER A 108 -67.42 5.92 10.86
N ARG A 109 -66.53 5.19 10.18
CA ARG A 109 -66.38 3.72 10.30
C ARG A 109 -65.82 3.29 11.65
N THR A 110 -65.17 4.17 12.40
CA THR A 110 -64.59 3.86 13.72
C THR A 110 -65.66 3.50 14.77
N PHE A 111 -66.87 4.05 14.64
CA PHE A 111 -67.96 3.80 15.60
C PHE A 111 -68.76 2.52 15.30
N LEU A 112 -68.51 1.88 14.16
CA LEU A 112 -69.09 0.59 13.79
C LEU A 112 -68.30 -0.60 14.34
N LEU A 113 -67.09 -0.37 14.88
CA LEU A 113 -66.27 -1.42 15.47
C LEU A 113 -66.71 -1.73 16.89
N THR A 114 -66.54 -2.98 17.31
CA THR A 114 -66.61 -3.33 18.73
C THR A 114 -65.36 -2.81 19.47
N PRO A 115 -65.42 -2.55 20.79
CA PRO A 115 -64.26 -2.13 21.57
C PRO A 115 -63.05 -3.06 21.43
N MET A 116 -63.29 -4.37 21.27
CA MET A 116 -62.25 -5.36 21.03
C MET A 116 -61.57 -5.21 19.68
N LEU A 117 -62.33 -4.98 18.61
CA LEU A 117 -61.76 -4.74 17.28
C LEU A 117 -61.03 -3.40 17.23
N TRP A 118 -61.48 -2.39 17.98
CA TRP A 118 -60.78 -1.11 18.11
C TRP A 118 -59.43 -1.27 18.82
N LEU A 119 -59.39 -1.98 19.95
CA LEU A 119 -58.17 -2.26 20.69
C LEU A 119 -57.20 -3.15 19.88
N LEU A 120 -57.72 -4.14 19.14
CA LEU A 120 -56.91 -4.99 18.27
C LEU A 120 -56.29 -4.20 17.10
N ARG A 121 -57.06 -3.29 16.49
CA ARG A 121 -56.60 -2.41 15.41
C ARG A 121 -55.41 -1.54 15.87
N GLU A 122 -55.60 -0.76 16.93
CA GLU A 122 -54.53 0.12 17.44
C GLU A 122 -53.38 -0.69 18.06
N GLY A 123 -53.70 -1.81 18.70
CA GLY A 123 -52.73 -2.77 19.21
C GLY A 123 -51.84 -3.36 18.12
N LEU A 124 -52.36 -3.68 16.93
CA LEU A 124 -51.57 -4.23 15.83
C LEU A 124 -50.54 -3.23 15.28
N LEU A 125 -50.91 -1.95 15.17
CA LEU A 125 -49.97 -0.88 14.82
C LEU A 125 -48.89 -0.75 15.90
N PHE A 126 -49.28 -0.80 17.17
CA PHE A 126 -48.36 -0.72 18.29
C PHE A 126 -47.40 -1.94 18.35
N VAL A 127 -47.89 -3.15 18.08
CA VAL A 127 -47.07 -4.37 17.98
C VAL A 127 -46.06 -4.25 16.85
N ALA A 128 -46.47 -3.79 15.67
CA ALA A 128 -45.59 -3.65 14.52
C ALA A 128 -44.45 -2.64 14.78
N LEU A 129 -44.79 -1.50 15.39
CA LEU A 129 -43.82 -0.49 15.79
C LEU A 129 -42.88 -0.99 16.90
N ALA A 130 -43.41 -1.68 17.92
CA ALA A 130 -42.62 -2.28 18.98
C ALA A 130 -41.65 -3.34 18.42
N ALA A 131 -42.10 -4.19 17.50
CA ALA A 131 -41.28 -5.19 16.83
C ALA A 131 -40.13 -4.56 16.03
N SER A 132 -40.36 -3.41 15.38
CA SER A 132 -39.30 -2.67 14.67
C SER A 132 -38.25 -2.11 15.65
N ILE A 133 -38.68 -1.52 16.78
CA ILE A 133 -37.76 -1.02 17.84
C ILE A 133 -36.94 -2.15 18.46
N PHE A 134 -37.58 -3.29 18.80
CA PHE A 134 -36.87 -4.44 19.33
C PHE A 134 -35.89 -5.04 18.31
N SER A 135 -36.23 -5.00 17.01
CA SER A 135 -35.34 -5.42 15.93
C SER A 135 -34.09 -4.53 15.82
N LEU A 136 -34.23 -3.21 16.02
CA LEU A 136 -33.08 -2.29 16.08
C LEU A 136 -32.18 -2.57 17.29
N LEU A 137 -32.77 -2.86 18.46
CA LEU A 137 -32.02 -3.29 19.65
C LEU A 137 -31.27 -4.60 19.41
N LEU A 138 -31.91 -5.57 18.75
CA LEU A 138 -31.29 -6.86 18.40
C LEU A 138 -30.07 -6.65 17.49
N ILE A 139 -30.18 -5.78 16.48
CA ILE A 139 -29.06 -5.42 15.59
C ILE A 139 -27.91 -4.79 16.40
N ALA A 140 -28.23 -3.91 17.35
CA ALA A 140 -27.23 -3.27 18.22
C ALA A 140 -26.49 -4.28 19.11
N ILE A 141 -27.22 -5.20 19.74
CA ILE A 141 -26.65 -6.25 20.60
C ILE A 141 -25.76 -7.19 19.79
N GLU A 142 -26.20 -7.65 18.62
CA GLU A 142 -25.40 -8.57 17.81
C GLU A 142 -24.14 -7.87 17.27
N ARG A 143 -24.23 -6.60 16.86
CA ARG A 143 -23.07 -5.76 16.52
C ARG A 143 -22.09 -5.63 17.68
N CYS A 144 -22.58 -5.40 18.88
CA CYS A 144 -21.76 -5.31 20.10
C CYS A 144 -21.02 -6.63 20.37
N THR A 145 -21.73 -7.76 20.34
CA THR A 145 -21.11 -9.06 20.61
C THR A 145 -20.12 -9.50 19.54
N THR A 146 -20.35 -9.15 18.26
CA THR A 146 -19.42 -9.45 17.16
C THR A 146 -18.18 -8.57 17.17
N MET A 147 -18.26 -7.34 17.68
CA MET A 147 -17.13 -6.41 17.73
C MET A 147 -16.32 -6.48 19.03
N MET A 148 -16.95 -6.82 20.17
CA MET A 148 -16.29 -6.85 21.48
C MET A 148 -15.75 -8.24 21.89
N LYS A 149 -16.22 -9.34 21.29
CA LYS A 149 -15.74 -10.70 21.63
C LYS A 149 -15.04 -11.36 20.44
N SER A 150 -13.71 -11.48 20.53
CA SER A 150 -12.87 -12.28 19.61
C SER A 150 -12.82 -13.77 20.00
N ALA A 151 -13.94 -14.34 20.46
CA ALA A 151 -14.06 -15.79 20.60
C ALA A 151 -14.72 -16.33 19.34
N HIS A 152 -14.22 -17.44 18.80
CA HIS A 152 -14.77 -18.11 17.62
C HIS A 152 -15.80 -19.18 18.02
N PRO A 153 -17.11 -18.88 18.24
CA PRO A 153 -18.10 -19.94 18.29
C PRO A 153 -18.39 -20.42 16.87
N LYS A 154 -18.70 -21.71 16.77
CA LYS A 154 -18.99 -22.41 15.50
C LYS A 154 -20.11 -21.66 14.73
N PRO A 155 -20.01 -21.52 13.39
CA PRO A 155 -20.94 -20.72 12.59
C PRO A 155 -22.41 -21.17 12.72
N SER A 156 -22.67 -22.45 12.99
CA SER A 156 -24.03 -22.98 13.22
C SER A 156 -24.67 -22.47 14.52
N GLN A 157 -23.90 -22.32 15.59
CA GLN A 157 -24.39 -21.86 16.90
C GLN A 157 -24.73 -20.36 16.90
N LYS A 158 -24.05 -19.56 16.07
CA LYS A 158 -24.37 -18.13 15.88
C LYS A 158 -25.74 -17.93 15.22
N THR A 159 -26.09 -18.74 14.24
CA THR A 159 -27.37 -18.59 13.51
C THR A 159 -28.57 -19.00 14.36
N TYR A 160 -28.48 -20.08 15.15
CA TYR A 160 -29.56 -20.48 16.07
C TYR A 160 -29.89 -19.39 17.10
N ARG A 161 -28.85 -18.77 17.71
CA ARG A 161 -29.01 -17.68 18.67
C ARG A 161 -29.80 -16.50 18.09
N VAL A 162 -29.55 -16.13 16.83
CA VAL A 162 -30.24 -15.02 16.16
C VAL A 162 -31.72 -15.34 15.93
N TYR A 163 -32.06 -16.58 15.52
CA TYR A 163 -33.47 -17.00 15.40
C TYR A 163 -34.21 -16.95 16.74
N VAL A 164 -33.57 -17.37 17.84
CA VAL A 164 -34.16 -17.28 19.19
C VAL A 164 -34.39 -15.82 19.59
N LEU A 165 -33.43 -14.92 19.33
CA LEU A 165 -33.59 -13.50 19.63
C LEU A 165 -34.70 -12.84 18.80
N VAL A 166 -34.84 -13.21 17.52
CA VAL A 166 -35.94 -12.75 16.66
C VAL A 166 -37.27 -13.24 17.23
N ALA A 167 -37.41 -14.52 17.55
CA ALA A 167 -38.62 -15.07 18.15
C ALA A 167 -38.98 -14.36 19.47
N LEU A 168 -37.99 -14.13 20.34
CA LEU A 168 -38.16 -13.39 21.59
C LEU A 168 -38.68 -11.97 21.33
N SER A 169 -38.10 -11.25 20.36
CA SER A 169 -38.50 -9.87 20.04
C SER A 169 -39.96 -9.75 19.61
N TRP A 170 -40.46 -10.71 18.84
CA TRP A 170 -41.87 -10.77 18.44
C TRP A 170 -42.77 -11.14 19.60
N VAL A 171 -42.41 -12.15 20.40
CA VAL A 171 -43.17 -12.53 21.59
C VAL A 171 -43.32 -11.34 22.54
N THR A 172 -42.24 -10.59 22.79
CA THR A 172 -42.29 -9.38 23.63
C THR A 172 -43.11 -8.26 23.00
N ALA A 173 -43.04 -8.05 21.69
CA ALA A 173 -43.84 -7.04 20.98
C ALA A 173 -45.34 -7.36 21.08
N PHE A 174 -45.73 -8.61 20.82
CA PHE A 174 -47.12 -9.06 20.96
C PHE A 174 -47.60 -9.01 22.40
N ALA A 175 -46.78 -9.45 23.35
CA ALA A 175 -47.12 -9.39 24.76
C ALA A 175 -47.43 -7.94 25.17
N ILE A 176 -46.51 -7.01 24.95
CA ILE A 176 -46.68 -5.61 25.37
C ILE A 176 -47.83 -4.94 24.60
N GLY A 177 -47.91 -5.11 23.27
CA GLY A 177 -48.91 -4.42 22.45
C GLY A 177 -50.34 -4.93 22.61
N LEU A 178 -50.53 -6.16 23.07
CA LEU A 178 -51.86 -6.73 23.31
C LEU A 178 -52.30 -6.68 24.79
N LEU A 179 -51.47 -6.22 25.73
CA LEU A 179 -51.86 -6.05 27.15
C LEU A 179 -53.18 -5.26 27.36
N PRO A 180 -53.48 -4.20 26.60
CA PRO A 180 -54.77 -3.50 26.71
C PRO A 180 -55.98 -4.38 26.33
N LEU A 181 -55.79 -5.35 25.43
CA LEU A 181 -56.82 -6.32 25.06
C LEU A 181 -57.11 -7.31 26.21
N PHE A 182 -56.10 -7.61 27.04
CA PHE A 182 -56.21 -8.51 28.18
C PHE A 182 -56.65 -7.84 29.49
N GLY A 183 -57.02 -6.54 29.45
CA GLY A 183 -57.65 -5.85 30.57
C GLY A 183 -56.92 -4.60 31.09
N TRP A 184 -55.73 -4.27 30.58
CA TRP A 184 -55.02 -3.03 30.96
C TRP A 184 -55.50 -1.82 30.14
N ASN A 185 -56.82 -1.62 30.11
CA ASN A 185 -57.51 -0.55 29.39
C ASN A 185 -58.34 0.30 30.35
N CYS A 186 -58.94 1.39 29.86
CA CYS A 186 -59.73 2.30 30.69
C CYS A 186 -61.24 2.22 30.41
N VAL A 187 -61.72 1.15 29.77
CA VAL A 187 -63.10 1.00 29.26
C VAL A 187 -64.17 1.28 30.33
N CYS A 188 -63.85 1.00 31.60
CA CYS A 188 -64.78 1.12 32.71
C CYS A 188 -64.44 2.27 33.67
N HIS A 189 -63.33 2.98 33.44
CA HIS A 189 -62.82 4.05 34.29
C HIS A 189 -62.41 5.26 33.42
N LEU A 190 -63.40 6.07 33.02
CA LEU A 190 -63.24 7.19 32.08
C LEU A 190 -62.17 8.22 32.51
N SER A 191 -62.05 8.50 33.81
CA SER A 191 -61.08 9.47 34.35
C SER A 191 -59.61 9.06 34.20
N SER A 192 -59.36 7.75 34.04
CA SER A 192 -58.02 7.18 33.85
C SER A 192 -57.64 7.02 32.38
N CYS A 193 -58.51 7.44 31.45
CA CYS A 193 -58.28 7.36 30.01
C CYS A 193 -57.32 8.42 29.49
N SER A 194 -56.57 8.04 28.46
CA SER A 194 -55.76 8.95 27.67
C SER A 194 -56.62 9.82 26.75
N THR A 195 -56.27 11.10 26.64
CA THR A 195 -56.88 12.03 25.69
C THR A 195 -56.43 11.74 24.26
N PHE A 196 -55.20 11.22 24.10
CA PHE A 196 -54.61 10.86 22.82
C PHE A 196 -55.09 9.50 22.27
N LEU A 197 -55.29 8.50 23.13
CA LEU A 197 -55.76 7.15 22.80
C LEU A 197 -56.98 6.80 23.68
N PRO A 198 -58.23 7.10 23.22
CA PRO A 198 -59.40 7.17 24.09
C PRO A 198 -59.80 5.91 24.89
N LEU A 199 -59.35 4.71 24.53
CA LEU A 199 -59.62 3.47 25.29
C LEU A 199 -58.39 2.95 26.06
N TYR A 200 -57.23 3.60 25.91
CA TYR A 200 -56.01 3.22 26.61
C TYR A 200 -55.94 3.91 27.98
N SER A 201 -55.50 3.15 29.00
CA SER A 201 -55.23 3.73 30.32
C SER A 201 -53.94 4.55 30.29
N LYS A 202 -53.93 5.72 30.96
CA LYS A 202 -52.74 6.54 31.15
C LYS A 202 -51.58 5.78 31.80
N SER A 203 -51.90 4.86 32.72
CA SER A 203 -50.90 4.01 33.41
C SER A 203 -50.18 3.07 32.44
N TYR A 204 -50.91 2.47 31.51
CA TYR A 204 -50.34 1.63 30.45
C TYR A 204 -49.47 2.45 29.50
N ILE A 205 -49.90 3.66 29.11
CA ILE A 205 -49.11 4.53 28.23
C ILE A 205 -47.80 4.91 28.91
N LEU A 206 -47.82 5.28 30.20
CA LEU A 206 -46.60 5.56 30.96
C LEU A 206 -45.70 4.32 31.04
N PHE A 207 -46.25 3.15 31.31
CA PHE A 207 -45.50 1.88 31.30
C PHE A 207 -44.81 1.62 29.95
N ALA A 208 -45.54 1.78 28.85
CA ALA A 208 -44.99 1.65 27.51
C ALA A 208 -43.90 2.70 27.22
N LEU A 209 -44.11 3.96 27.63
CA LEU A 209 -43.12 5.03 27.50
C LEU A 209 -41.83 4.73 28.24
N VAL A 210 -41.93 4.26 29.49
CA VAL A 210 -40.76 3.89 30.30
C VAL A 210 -40.00 2.74 29.65
N ILE A 211 -40.71 1.70 29.18
CA ILE A 211 -40.06 0.57 28.49
C ILE A 211 -39.34 1.02 27.21
N PHE A 212 -39.99 1.79 26.35
CA PHE A 212 -39.35 2.28 25.13
C PHE A 212 -38.19 3.22 25.42
N PHE A 213 -38.32 4.10 26.42
CA PHE A 213 -37.22 4.96 26.86
C PHE A 213 -36.02 4.17 27.38
N VAL A 214 -36.25 3.11 28.18
CA VAL A 214 -35.18 2.20 28.64
C VAL A 214 -34.51 1.52 27.45
N ILE A 215 -35.28 1.00 26.49
CA ILE A 215 -34.73 0.40 25.27
C ILE A 215 -33.83 1.39 24.52
N LEU A 216 -34.22 2.66 24.45
CA LEU A 216 -33.44 3.69 23.79
C LEU A 216 -32.15 4.05 24.50
N LEU A 217 -32.19 4.18 25.83
CA LEU A 217 -30.98 4.32 26.62
C LEU A 217 -30.05 3.11 26.42
N THR A 218 -30.62 1.90 26.32
CA THR A 218 -29.84 0.68 26.09
C THR A 218 -29.17 0.69 24.72
N ILE A 219 -29.89 1.06 23.65
CA ILE A 219 -29.33 1.20 22.30
C ILE A 219 -28.21 2.24 22.29
N GLY A 220 -28.46 3.43 22.86
CA GLY A 220 -27.47 4.51 22.95
C GLY A 220 -26.23 4.09 23.73
N ALA A 221 -26.40 3.45 24.89
CA ALA A 221 -25.30 2.98 25.73
C ALA A 221 -24.47 1.87 25.05
N VAL A 222 -25.12 0.91 24.39
CA VAL A 222 -24.42 -0.16 23.64
C VAL A 222 -23.59 0.44 22.50
N TYR A 223 -24.13 1.39 21.73
CA TYR A 223 -23.38 2.03 20.65
C TYR A 223 -22.31 2.99 21.15
N PHE A 224 -22.53 3.69 22.27
CA PHE A 224 -21.49 4.48 22.93
C PHE A 224 -20.35 3.58 23.43
N ALA A 225 -20.66 2.42 24.01
CA ALA A 225 -19.67 1.44 24.40
C ALA A 225 -18.89 0.89 23.19
N ILE A 226 -19.56 0.62 22.06
CA ILE A 226 -18.89 0.26 20.81
C ILE A 226 -17.98 1.40 20.33
N TYR A 227 -18.45 2.66 20.32
CA TYR A 227 -17.65 3.82 19.93
C TYR A 227 -16.41 3.96 20.81
N TRP A 228 -16.58 3.89 22.13
CA TRP A 228 -15.49 3.97 23.09
C TRP A 228 -14.52 2.81 22.94
N HIS A 229 -15.04 1.59 22.74
CA HIS A 229 -14.22 0.40 22.52
C HIS A 229 -13.45 0.47 21.20
N VAL A 230 -14.05 0.94 20.12
CA VAL A 230 -13.39 1.17 18.82
C VAL A 230 -12.36 2.29 18.94
N ARG A 231 -12.64 3.37 19.65
CA ARG A 231 -11.71 4.48 19.89
C ARG A 231 -10.55 4.08 20.80
N GLY A 232 -10.78 3.23 21.79
CA GLY A 232 -9.74 2.61 22.62
C GLY A 232 -8.92 1.56 21.87
N SER A 233 -9.56 0.79 21.00
CA SER A 233 -8.93 -0.20 20.11
C SER A 233 -8.26 0.44 18.89
N ALA A 234 -8.49 1.73 18.61
CA ALA A 234 -7.75 2.49 17.59
C ALA A 234 -6.25 2.57 17.91
N LYS A 235 -5.86 2.30 19.16
CA LYS A 235 -4.46 2.15 19.59
C LYS A 235 -3.86 0.76 19.29
N LYS A 236 -4.68 -0.24 18.89
CA LYS A 236 -4.28 -1.67 18.76
C LYS A 236 -4.78 -2.39 17.49
N CYS A 237 -5.76 -1.86 16.76
CA CYS A 237 -6.39 -2.51 15.61
C CYS A 237 -6.01 -1.86 14.27
N SER A 238 -5.86 -2.69 13.23
CA SER A 238 -5.63 -2.30 11.82
C SER A 238 -6.53 -1.14 11.35
N ILE A 239 -5.95 -0.15 10.66
CA ILE A 239 -6.64 1.01 10.06
C ILE A 239 -7.78 0.58 9.10
N ARG A 240 -7.68 -0.58 8.44
CA ARG A 240 -8.78 -1.15 7.64
C ARG A 240 -10.00 -1.52 8.48
N ASN A 241 -9.78 -2.09 9.67
CA ASN A 241 -10.85 -2.39 10.63
C ASN A 241 -11.37 -1.12 11.32
N LEU A 242 -10.51 -0.10 11.53
CA LEU A 242 -10.93 1.20 12.06
C LEU A 242 -11.76 1.99 11.03
N ASN A 243 -11.37 2.06 9.74
CA ASN A 243 -12.15 2.71 8.67
C ASN A 243 -13.46 1.97 8.36
N ARG A 244 -13.46 0.65 8.48
CA ARG A 244 -14.71 -0.14 8.51
C ARG A 244 -15.54 0.27 9.74
N SER A 245 -14.93 0.39 10.91
CA SER A 245 -15.61 0.81 12.15
C SER A 245 -16.08 2.27 12.12
N LEU A 246 -15.42 3.19 11.40
CA LEU A 246 -15.77 4.59 11.22
C LEU A 246 -16.87 4.79 10.16
N ARG A 247 -16.85 4.02 9.06
CA ARG A 247 -18.01 3.93 8.14
C ARG A 247 -19.23 3.39 8.85
N LEU A 248 -19.04 2.37 9.70
CA LEU A 248 -20.08 1.84 10.57
C LEU A 248 -20.52 2.88 11.62
N LEU A 249 -19.61 3.69 12.15
CA LEU A 249 -19.93 4.78 13.10
C LEU A 249 -20.74 5.91 12.45
N LYS A 250 -20.43 6.31 11.20
CA LYS A 250 -21.25 7.30 10.45
C LYS A 250 -22.67 6.80 10.23
N ALA A 251 -22.85 5.53 9.90
CA ALA A 251 -24.17 4.91 9.83
C ALA A 251 -24.87 4.87 11.20
N VAL A 252 -24.12 4.68 12.30
CA VAL A 252 -24.65 4.65 13.68
C VAL A 252 -25.14 6.02 14.15
N ILE A 253 -24.40 7.09 13.88
CA ILE A 253 -24.84 8.47 14.18
C ILE A 253 -26.12 8.79 13.39
N SER A 254 -26.20 8.33 12.14
CA SER A 254 -27.40 8.46 11.32
C SER A 254 -28.59 7.69 11.90
N ILE A 255 -28.44 6.42 12.31
CA ILE A 255 -29.54 5.61 12.86
C ILE A 255 -30.09 6.20 14.16
N VAL A 256 -29.21 6.58 15.10
CA VAL A 256 -29.61 7.16 16.39
C VAL A 256 -30.22 8.55 16.20
N GLY A 257 -29.64 9.37 15.33
CA GLY A 257 -30.17 10.71 15.00
C GLY A 257 -31.55 10.65 14.36
N THR A 258 -31.75 9.77 13.37
CA THR A 258 -33.04 9.55 12.73
C THR A 258 -34.10 9.09 13.73
N PHE A 259 -33.75 8.13 14.60
CA PHE A 259 -34.70 7.62 15.59
C PHE A 259 -35.20 8.72 16.54
N MET A 260 -34.30 9.55 17.08
CA MET A 260 -34.65 10.63 18.02
C MET A 260 -35.54 11.69 17.37
N VAL A 261 -35.28 12.03 16.10
CA VAL A 261 -36.11 12.98 15.34
C VAL A 261 -37.50 12.41 15.06
N CYS A 262 -37.60 11.13 14.71
CA CYS A 262 -38.88 10.51 14.37
C CYS A 262 -39.77 10.21 15.59
N TRP A 263 -39.18 9.75 16.70
CA TRP A 263 -39.92 9.29 17.88
C TRP A 263 -40.01 10.28 19.03
N GLY A 264 -38.99 11.14 19.19
CA GLY A 264 -38.93 12.12 20.28
C GLY A 264 -40.19 12.98 20.40
N PRO A 265 -40.71 13.56 19.31
CA PRO A 265 -41.94 14.35 19.35
C PRO A 265 -43.17 13.57 19.85
N LEU A 266 -43.29 12.29 19.50
CA LEU A 266 -44.39 11.43 19.96
C LEU A 266 -44.27 11.09 21.45
N PHE A 267 -43.06 10.80 21.94
CA PHE A 267 -42.83 10.54 23.37
C PHE A 267 -43.12 11.76 24.24
N VAL A 268 -42.69 12.95 23.81
CA VAL A 268 -43.00 14.20 24.51
C VAL A 268 -44.51 14.43 24.55
N LEU A 269 -45.22 14.17 23.44
CA LEU A 269 -46.67 14.32 23.39
C LEU A 269 -47.40 13.35 24.31
N LEU A 270 -47.00 12.08 24.34
CA LEU A 270 -47.59 11.06 25.23
C LEU A 270 -47.26 11.33 26.71
N LEU A 271 -46.10 11.90 27.01
CA LEU A 271 -45.74 12.34 28.36
C LEU A 271 -46.62 13.52 28.81
N VAL A 272 -46.85 14.49 27.92
CA VAL A 272 -47.79 15.60 28.17
C VAL A 272 -49.22 15.09 28.36
N ASP A 273 -49.66 14.08 27.59
CA ASP A 273 -50.98 13.45 27.76
C ASP A 273 -51.17 12.76 29.11
N TYR A 274 -50.11 12.19 29.70
CA TYR A 274 -50.16 11.63 31.04
C TYR A 274 -50.44 12.73 32.10
N PHE A 275 -49.68 13.83 32.06
CA PHE A 275 -49.80 14.95 33.02
C PHE A 275 -51.00 15.86 32.78
N CYS A 276 -51.58 15.87 31.58
CA CYS A 276 -52.71 16.74 31.25
C CYS A 276 -54.07 16.14 31.66
N TYR A 277 -54.97 16.95 32.23
CA TYR A 277 -56.35 16.55 32.50
C TYR A 277 -57.23 16.77 31.25
N SER A 278 -58.19 15.86 31.02
CA SER A 278 -59.03 15.87 29.82
C SER A 278 -59.70 17.24 29.61
N ARG A 279 -59.67 17.75 28.37
CA ARG A 279 -60.22 19.04 27.86
C ARG A 279 -59.40 20.33 27.98
N HIS A 280 -58.25 20.36 28.67
CA HIS A 280 -57.43 21.60 28.78
C HIS A 280 -56.21 21.66 27.83
N CYS A 281 -55.93 20.61 27.05
CA CYS A 281 -54.78 20.55 26.13
C CYS A 281 -55.18 20.72 24.65
N GLY A 282 -55.36 21.98 24.21
CA GLY A 282 -55.71 22.30 22.81
C GLY A 282 -54.65 21.90 21.77
N GLY A 283 -53.38 21.76 22.17
CA GLY A 283 -52.29 21.31 21.29
C GLY A 283 -52.34 19.83 20.89
N LEU A 284 -53.12 19.02 21.59
CA LEU A 284 -53.24 17.57 21.34
C LEU A 284 -54.11 17.23 20.11
N LEU A 285 -54.71 18.24 19.45
CA LEU A 285 -55.59 18.06 18.30
C LEU A 285 -54.87 17.86 16.95
N LYS A 286 -53.57 18.17 16.85
CA LYS A 286 -52.75 17.89 15.63
C LYS A 286 -51.96 16.57 15.72
N ALA A 287 -52.44 15.64 16.55
CA ALA A 287 -51.86 14.34 16.88
C ALA A 287 -51.39 13.48 15.68
N HIS A 288 -52.11 13.52 14.54
CA HIS A 288 -51.86 12.64 13.40
C HIS A 288 -50.49 12.87 12.74
N TRP A 289 -49.95 14.09 12.77
CA TRP A 289 -48.63 14.40 12.22
C TRP A 289 -47.49 13.78 13.04
N PHE A 290 -47.66 13.66 14.36
CA PHE A 290 -46.67 13.04 15.24
C PHE A 290 -46.64 11.51 15.09
N ILE A 291 -47.81 10.89 14.87
CA ILE A 291 -47.89 9.46 14.55
C ILE A 291 -47.28 9.20 13.16
N ALA A 292 -47.60 10.03 12.17
CA ALA A 292 -47.00 9.92 10.84
C ALA A 292 -45.47 10.07 10.86
N LEU A 293 -44.94 10.96 11.70
CA LEU A 293 -43.51 11.15 11.90
C LEU A 293 -42.83 9.93 12.57
N ALA A 294 -43.51 9.28 13.52
CA ALA A 294 -43.03 8.03 14.10
C ALA A 294 -43.05 6.87 13.08
N VAL A 295 -44.09 6.79 12.25
CA VAL A 295 -44.19 5.82 11.15
C VAL A 295 -43.15 6.09 10.06
N PHE A 296 -42.75 7.35 9.84
CA PHE A 296 -41.70 7.74 8.89
C PHE A 296 -40.33 7.09 9.20
N ASN A 297 -40.08 6.71 10.45
CA ASN A 297 -38.89 5.95 10.83
C ASN A 297 -38.73 4.66 10.00
N SER A 298 -39.85 3.97 9.72
CA SER A 298 -39.87 2.75 8.90
C SER A 298 -39.62 3.00 7.41
N ALA A 299 -39.74 4.25 6.94
CA ALA A 299 -39.35 4.65 5.58
C ALA A 299 -37.83 4.86 5.45
N ILE A 300 -37.19 5.40 6.50
CA ILE A 300 -35.75 5.73 6.44
C ILE A 300 -34.86 4.49 6.59
N ASN A 301 -35.34 3.46 7.29
CA ASN A 301 -34.61 2.22 7.55
C ASN A 301 -33.99 1.60 6.27
N PRO A 302 -34.74 1.31 5.18
CA PRO A 302 -34.19 0.87 3.89
C PRO A 302 -33.08 1.74 3.30
N CYS A 303 -33.20 3.08 3.40
CA CYS A 303 -32.18 4.01 2.90
C CYS A 303 -30.85 3.79 3.62
N ILE A 304 -30.88 3.68 4.95
CA ILE A 304 -29.68 3.49 5.77
C ILE A 304 -28.94 2.20 5.40
N TYR A 305 -29.66 1.08 5.24
CA TYR A 305 -29.03 -0.21 4.89
C TYR A 305 -28.53 -0.25 3.44
N SER A 306 -29.21 0.43 2.53
CA SER A 306 -28.85 0.52 1.10
C SER A 306 -27.60 1.37 0.87
N PHE A 307 -27.45 2.51 1.57
CA PHE A 307 -26.22 3.30 1.51
C PHE A 307 -25.02 2.60 2.15
N GLY A 308 -25.26 1.75 3.16
CA GLY A 308 -24.21 1.05 3.90
C GLY A 308 -23.60 -0.17 3.20
N SER A 309 -24.25 -0.76 2.19
CA SER A 309 -23.76 -2.00 1.56
C SER A 309 -23.90 -1.99 0.02
N LEU A 310 -22.76 -2.20 -0.67
CA LEU A 310 -22.71 -2.28 -2.14
C LEU A 310 -23.39 -3.55 -2.66
N GLU A 311 -23.33 -4.65 -1.90
CA GLU A 311 -23.93 -5.93 -2.26
C GLU A 311 -25.47 -5.86 -2.30
N LEU A 312 -26.09 -5.18 -1.33
CA LEU A 312 -27.53 -4.98 -1.28
C LEU A 312 -28.01 -4.10 -2.44
N ARG A 313 -27.26 -3.04 -2.78
CA ARG A 313 -27.57 -2.19 -3.95
C ARG A 313 -27.56 -2.97 -5.27
N LYS A 314 -26.61 -3.90 -5.43
CA LYS A 314 -26.55 -4.77 -6.61
C LYS A 314 -27.73 -5.74 -6.66
N ALA A 315 -28.11 -6.35 -5.54
CA ALA A 315 -29.26 -7.25 -5.47
C ALA A 315 -30.59 -6.53 -5.78
N ILE A 316 -30.79 -5.33 -5.24
CA ILE A 316 -31.98 -4.50 -5.52
C ILE A 316 -32.02 -4.10 -7.00
N SER A 317 -30.88 -3.67 -7.56
CA SER A 317 -30.78 -3.30 -8.98
C SER A 317 -31.07 -4.48 -9.92
N GLN A 318 -30.60 -5.69 -9.59
CA GLN A 318 -30.90 -6.90 -10.36
C GLN A 318 -32.38 -7.28 -10.31
N LEU A 319 -33.02 -7.18 -9.14
CA LEU A 319 -34.46 -7.47 -8.98
C LEU A 319 -35.31 -6.48 -9.82
N LEU A 320 -35.00 -5.18 -9.73
CA LEU A 320 -35.68 -4.14 -10.49
C LEU A 320 -35.44 -4.29 -12.00
N CYS A 321 -34.22 -4.62 -12.42
CA CYS A 321 -33.88 -4.85 -13.82
C CYS A 321 -34.63 -6.06 -14.40
N CYS A 322 -34.73 -7.18 -13.66
CA CYS A 322 -35.52 -8.35 -14.08
C CYS A 322 -37.04 -8.06 -14.16
N CYS A 323 -37.58 -7.24 -13.25
CA CYS A 323 -38.97 -6.80 -13.30
C CYS A 323 -39.23 -5.85 -14.49
N CYS A 324 -38.35 -4.88 -14.75
CA CYS A 324 -38.44 -3.97 -15.90
C CYS A 324 -38.30 -4.70 -17.25
N LEU A 325 -37.50 -5.76 -17.30
CA LEU A 325 -37.38 -6.67 -18.46
C LEU A 325 -38.65 -7.52 -18.68
N ARG A 326 -39.30 -8.01 -17.60
CA ARG A 326 -40.57 -8.76 -17.69
C ARG A 326 -41.77 -7.87 -18.00
N LEU A 327 -41.75 -6.61 -17.58
CA LEU A 327 -42.79 -5.60 -17.85
C LEU A 327 -42.58 -4.86 -19.19
N GLY A 328 -41.49 -5.14 -19.91
CA GLY A 328 -41.22 -4.56 -21.24
C GLY A 328 -40.84 -3.07 -21.25
N ILE A 329 -40.51 -2.48 -20.09
CA ILE A 329 -40.28 -1.03 -19.93
C ILE A 329 -38.81 -0.66 -20.23
N CYS A 330 -37.88 -1.62 -20.24
CA CYS A 330 -36.46 -1.35 -20.49
C CYS A 330 -35.86 -2.32 -21.52
N ASN A 331 -35.18 -1.76 -22.52
CA ASN A 331 -34.45 -2.51 -23.53
C ASN A 331 -33.05 -2.83 -23.00
N ALA A 332 -32.65 -4.10 -22.99
CA ALA A 332 -31.45 -4.62 -22.31
C ALA A 332 -30.08 -4.10 -22.81
N LYS A 333 -30.06 -3.13 -23.73
CA LYS A 333 -28.85 -2.67 -24.42
C LYS A 333 -28.31 -1.30 -23.98
N SER A 334 -28.99 -0.54 -23.11
CA SER A 334 -28.54 0.82 -22.74
C SER A 334 -27.81 0.95 -21.40
N PHE A 335 -27.74 -0.11 -20.58
CA PHE A 335 -27.08 -0.04 -19.26
C PHE A 335 -25.79 -0.87 -19.15
N LEU A 336 -25.40 -1.58 -20.21
CA LEU A 336 -24.21 -2.44 -20.25
C LEU A 336 -23.13 -1.89 -21.21
N SER A 337 -22.94 -0.57 -21.26
CA SER A 337 -21.89 0.06 -22.10
C SER A 337 -21.17 1.24 -21.44
N LYS A 338 -21.07 1.25 -20.11
CA LYS A 338 -20.14 2.19 -19.43
C LYS A 338 -19.64 1.62 -18.10
N GLU A 339 -18.73 0.67 -18.22
CA GLU A 339 -17.64 0.30 -17.28
C GLU A 339 -17.23 -1.15 -17.52
N THR A 340 -16.53 -1.42 -18.63
CA THR A 340 -15.46 -2.45 -18.70
C THR A 340 -14.74 -2.37 -20.05
N SER A 341 -13.69 -1.56 -20.07
CA SER A 341 -12.46 -1.81 -20.82
C SER A 341 -11.38 -1.27 -19.87
N SER A 342 -10.78 -2.09 -19.02
CA SER A 342 -9.74 -3.01 -19.46
C SER A 342 -9.54 -4.18 -18.48
N THR A 343 -9.45 -5.37 -19.09
CA THR A 343 -8.61 -6.52 -18.71
C THR A 343 -8.64 -7.07 -17.29
N SER A 344 -9.25 -8.25 -17.16
CA SER A 344 -8.52 -9.41 -16.63
C SER A 344 -9.16 -10.73 -17.10
N GLY A 345 -8.40 -11.44 -17.92
CA GLY A 345 -8.01 -12.83 -17.68
C GLY A 345 -9.09 -13.84 -17.34
N SER A 346 -9.28 -14.76 -18.29
CA SER A 346 -10.06 -15.98 -18.27
C SER A 346 -10.00 -16.82 -16.99
N HIS A 347 -11.17 -17.28 -16.57
CA HIS A 347 -11.36 -18.65 -16.10
C HIS A 347 -12.64 -19.22 -16.75
N HIS A 348 -12.45 -20.11 -17.72
CA HIS A 348 -13.52 -20.90 -18.32
C HIS A 348 -13.86 -22.09 -17.41
N SER A 349 -15.16 -22.37 -17.26
CA SER A 349 -15.67 -23.69 -16.94
C SER A 349 -16.67 -24.12 -18.00
N SER A 350 -16.36 -25.26 -18.63
CA SER A 350 -17.24 -26.29 -19.21
C SER A 350 -18.19 -25.94 -20.35
N LEU A 351 -18.00 -26.64 -21.49
CA LEU A 351 -18.95 -27.40 -22.34
C LEU A 351 -18.15 -27.89 -23.57
N ARG A 352 -17.67 -29.14 -23.64
CA ARG A 352 -18.30 -30.41 -24.12
C ARG A 352 -18.92 -30.33 -25.53
N ASN A 353 -18.36 -31.18 -26.42
CA ASN A 353 -18.77 -31.63 -27.77
C ASN A 353 -18.50 -30.63 -28.92
N SER A 354 -17.92 -30.97 -30.08
CA SER A 354 -17.70 -32.23 -30.80
C SER A 354 -16.63 -32.06 -31.92
N PHE A 355 -16.16 -33.20 -32.47
CA PHE A 355 -15.40 -33.39 -33.73
C PHE A 355 -13.91 -32.98 -33.72
N SER A 356 -12.94 -33.68 -34.29
CA SER A 356 -12.70 -35.09 -34.69
C SER A 356 -11.31 -35.08 -35.37
N LYS A 357 -10.43 -36.07 -35.09
CA LYS A 357 -9.24 -36.45 -35.91
C LYS A 357 -8.13 -35.37 -36.00
N VAL A 358 -6.84 -35.60 -35.75
CA VAL A 358 -5.92 -36.65 -36.21
C VAL A 358 -4.71 -36.70 -35.24
N ARG A 359 -4.12 -37.89 -35.16
CA ARG A 359 -2.97 -38.32 -34.35
C ARG A 359 -1.64 -37.93 -35.02
N ASN A 360 -0.62 -37.47 -34.27
CA ASN A 360 0.74 -38.06 -34.19
C ASN A 360 1.82 -37.09 -33.65
N LEU A 361 2.64 -37.64 -32.72
CA LEU A 361 4.06 -37.37 -32.35
C LEU A 361 4.53 -35.91 -32.14
N SER A 362 5.28 -35.53 -31.11
CA SER A 362 6.35 -36.22 -30.38
C SER A 362 6.77 -35.49 -29.07
N THR A 363 7.26 -36.27 -28.11
CA THR A 363 8.34 -36.01 -27.10
C THR A 363 8.22 -34.93 -26.00
N SER A 364 8.23 -35.44 -24.75
CA SER A 364 8.47 -34.83 -23.42
C SER A 364 9.92 -34.29 -23.23
N PRO A 365 10.40 -33.70 -22.08
CA PRO A 365 10.01 -33.90 -20.66
C PRO A 365 9.91 -32.64 -19.74
N GLN A 366 8.90 -32.58 -18.86
CA GLN A 366 8.92 -32.77 -17.38
C GLN A 366 9.74 -31.78 -16.51
N ALA A 367 9.01 -31.06 -15.65
CA ALA A 367 9.50 -30.31 -14.48
C ALA A 367 9.24 -31.11 -13.18
N PRO A 368 10.08 -30.98 -12.12
CA PRO A 368 9.81 -31.61 -10.84
C PRO A 368 9.19 -30.67 -9.79
N ALA A 369 8.16 -31.20 -9.14
CA ALA A 369 7.87 -31.24 -7.69
C ALA A 369 7.82 -29.97 -6.82
N ARG A 370 6.63 -29.78 -6.22
CA ARG A 370 6.38 -29.05 -4.96
C ARG A 370 6.91 -29.82 -3.74
N SER A 371 7.40 -29.10 -2.72
CA SER A 371 7.07 -29.44 -1.33
C SER A 371 7.08 -28.22 -0.40
N SER A 372 6.24 -28.30 0.62
CA SER A 372 5.84 -27.28 1.59
C SER A 372 6.70 -27.23 2.84
N ARG A 373 6.80 -26.07 3.51
CA ARG A 373 6.75 -26.01 5.00
C ARG A 373 6.41 -24.62 5.55
N LYS A 374 5.47 -24.61 6.51
CA LYS A 374 5.08 -23.48 7.36
C LYS A 374 6.12 -23.29 8.48
N SER A 375 6.47 -22.05 8.82
CA SER A 375 7.04 -21.71 10.13
C SER A 375 6.56 -20.32 10.61
N ARG A 376 6.63 -20.15 11.93
CA ARG A 376 5.80 -19.30 12.80
C ARG A 376 6.10 -17.81 12.69
N LEU A 377 5.04 -17.03 12.87
CA LEU A 377 5.03 -15.57 12.90
C LEU A 377 5.50 -15.08 14.28
N SER A 378 6.63 -14.40 14.33
CA SER A 378 7.11 -13.64 15.49
C SER A 378 6.86 -12.15 15.25
N SER A 379 6.20 -11.54 16.23
CA SER A 379 5.82 -10.14 16.35
C SER A 379 7.00 -9.17 16.34
N THR A 380 6.90 -8.08 15.57
CA THR A 380 7.33 -6.72 15.95
C THR A 380 6.94 -5.70 14.88
N THR A 381 6.03 -4.80 15.27
CA THR A 381 6.04 -3.33 15.04
C THR A 381 6.69 -2.77 13.77
N SER A 382 5.88 -2.24 12.86
CA SER A 382 6.22 -1.08 12.03
C SER A 382 4.94 -0.34 11.58
N CYS A 383 5.06 0.97 11.48
CA CYS A 383 3.97 1.94 11.43
C CYS A 383 3.62 2.39 10.01
N LEU A 384 2.33 2.70 9.83
CA LEU A 384 1.73 3.79 9.03
C LEU A 384 2.08 3.91 7.53
N SER A 385 1.06 3.67 6.69
CA SER A 385 0.89 4.35 5.39
C SER A 385 -0.58 4.68 5.12
N ALA A 386 -0.77 5.71 4.30
CA ALA A 386 -1.95 6.54 4.09
C ALA A 386 -3.26 5.80 3.73
N SER A 387 -4.39 6.37 4.14
CA SER A 387 -5.73 5.89 3.77
C SER A 387 -6.03 6.18 2.31
N SER A 388 -6.34 5.12 1.55
CA SER A 388 -7.29 5.05 0.41
C SER A 388 -7.63 6.37 -0.30
N ALA A 389 -6.62 7.08 -0.75
CA ALA A 389 -6.63 7.75 -2.04
C ALA A 389 -5.92 6.78 -2.98
N GLU A 390 -6.40 6.65 -4.21
CA GLU A 390 -5.58 6.09 -5.28
C GLU A 390 -4.28 6.91 -5.30
N ALA A 391 -3.12 6.25 -5.28
CA ALA A 391 -1.86 6.96 -5.37
C ALA A 391 -1.91 7.76 -6.68
N ALA A 392 -1.57 9.05 -6.63
CA ALA A 392 -1.52 9.86 -7.83
C ALA A 392 -0.44 9.31 -8.79
N HIS A 393 0.62 8.76 -8.23
CA HIS A 393 1.69 8.09 -8.94
C HIS A 393 2.42 7.08 -8.03
N GLU A 394 2.82 5.93 -8.57
CA GLU A 394 3.64 4.91 -7.90
C GLU A 394 4.92 4.70 -8.69
N PHE A 395 6.07 4.92 -8.05
CA PHE A 395 7.38 4.76 -8.68
C PHE A 395 8.36 4.02 -7.78
N THR A 396 9.36 3.37 -8.39
CA THR A 396 10.40 2.65 -7.66
C THR A 396 11.50 3.58 -7.20
N VAL A 397 11.87 3.47 -5.93
CA VAL A 397 12.97 4.21 -5.33
C VAL A 397 14.06 3.25 -4.85
N TYR A 398 15.30 3.68 -5.02
CA TYR A 398 16.50 2.99 -4.59
C TYR A 398 17.11 3.76 -3.43
N ARG A 399 17.28 3.09 -2.28
CA ARG A 399 17.81 3.74 -1.09
C ARG A 399 19.34 3.83 -1.19
N MET A 400 19.89 4.93 -0.67
CA MET A 400 21.33 5.05 -0.43
C MET A 400 21.82 3.89 0.44
N GLN A 401 23.00 3.36 0.14
CA GLN A 401 23.59 2.24 0.85
C GLN A 401 23.57 2.47 2.37
N GLN A 402 23.46 1.38 3.13
CA GLN A 402 23.71 1.37 4.56
C GLN A 402 24.56 0.13 4.86
N TYR A 403 25.74 0.34 5.40
CA TYR A 403 26.61 -0.75 5.83
C TYR A 403 27.53 -0.28 6.95
N ASP A 404 27.94 -1.23 7.78
CA ASP A 404 28.94 -0.99 8.80
C ASP A 404 30.21 -1.76 8.42
N LEU A 405 31.37 -1.09 8.47
CA LEU A 405 32.68 -1.67 8.17
C LEU A 405 33.57 -1.45 9.39
N GLN A 406 34.07 -2.54 10.00
CA GLN A 406 34.92 -2.48 11.20
C GLN A 406 34.34 -1.62 12.34
N GLY A 407 33.01 -1.58 12.48
CA GLY A 407 32.31 -0.79 13.50
C GLY A 407 32.06 0.68 13.15
N GLN A 408 32.48 1.15 11.97
CA GLN A 408 32.11 2.47 11.44
C GLN A 408 30.85 2.37 10.57
N ASN A 409 29.93 3.31 10.73
CA ASN A 409 28.66 3.32 10.01
C ASN A 409 28.77 4.21 8.76
N TYR A 410 28.27 3.72 7.62
CA TYR A 410 28.23 4.48 6.36
C TYR A 410 26.82 4.61 5.80
N GLY A 411 26.55 5.75 5.17
CA GLY A 411 25.31 6.02 4.43
C GLY A 411 24.08 6.38 5.28
N SER A 412 22.88 5.95 4.85
CA SER A 412 21.60 6.40 5.43
C SER A 412 20.96 5.35 6.36
N ARG A 413 20.41 5.73 7.52
CA ARG A 413 19.87 4.74 8.49
C ARG A 413 18.35 4.56 8.53
N ASN A 414 17.57 5.60 8.22
CA ASN A 414 16.11 5.47 8.18
C ASN A 414 15.63 5.01 6.80
N ALA A 415 14.57 4.19 6.80
CA ALA A 415 13.96 3.65 5.58
C ALA A 415 12.46 3.93 5.46
N ILE A 416 11.83 4.57 6.46
CA ILE A 416 10.40 4.90 6.41
C ILE A 416 10.23 6.39 6.12
N LEU A 417 9.40 6.69 5.13
CA LEU A 417 8.98 8.03 4.76
C LEU A 417 7.46 8.16 4.81
N ASN A 418 6.99 9.24 5.41
CA ASN A 418 5.60 9.66 5.37
C ASN A 418 5.50 11.17 5.57
N THR A 419 5.92 11.95 4.57
CA THR A 419 6.03 13.41 4.68
C THR A 419 5.61 14.11 3.40
N GLU A 420 5.20 15.38 3.50
CA GLU A 420 4.89 16.25 2.36
C GLU A 420 6.15 16.54 1.53
N ALA A 421 6.04 16.50 0.21
CA ALA A 421 7.09 16.84 -0.74
C ALA A 421 7.26 18.36 -0.90
N ARG A 422 8.50 18.82 -0.96
CA ARG A 422 8.91 20.18 -1.31
C ARG A 422 10.20 20.18 -2.12
N THR A 423 10.46 21.27 -2.83
CA THR A 423 11.75 21.51 -3.48
C THR A 423 12.74 22.16 -2.51
N VAL A 424 14.01 22.18 -2.89
CA VAL A 424 15.13 22.75 -2.10
C VAL A 424 14.98 24.26 -1.84
N GLU A 425 14.25 24.93 -2.72
CA GLU A 425 14.05 26.38 -2.71
C GLU A 425 13.12 26.84 -1.58
N ALA A 426 12.40 25.93 -0.93
CA ALA A 426 11.53 26.27 0.18
C ALA A 426 12.33 26.74 1.43
N ASP A 427 11.81 27.75 2.12
CA ASP A 427 12.46 28.31 3.33
C ASP A 427 12.50 27.34 4.50
N VAL A 428 11.47 26.47 4.63
CA VAL A 428 11.33 25.50 5.72
C VAL A 428 11.26 24.07 5.15
N LEU A 429 12.32 23.29 5.38
CA LEU A 429 12.45 21.89 4.95
C LEU A 429 12.20 20.86 6.08
N SER A 430 11.99 21.32 7.32
CA SER A 430 11.85 20.44 8.48
C SER A 430 10.69 19.45 8.33
N ARG A 431 10.97 18.14 8.48
CA ARG A 431 9.97 17.06 8.35
C ARG A 431 9.26 16.99 6.98
N ARG A 432 9.88 17.51 5.92
CA ARG A 432 9.39 17.43 4.54
C ARG A 432 10.33 16.58 3.67
N CYS A 433 9.78 15.94 2.66
CA CYS A 433 10.53 15.19 1.65
C CYS A 433 11.05 16.18 0.61
N VAL A 434 12.37 16.32 0.50
CA VAL A 434 12.98 17.25 -0.45
C VAL A 434 13.20 16.54 -1.77
N LEU A 435 12.53 16.99 -2.82
CA LEU A 435 12.76 16.53 -4.20
C LEU A 435 13.84 17.40 -4.83
N MET A 436 14.89 16.78 -5.37
CA MET A 436 15.92 17.46 -6.15
C MET A 436 16.17 16.69 -7.44
N ARG A 437 16.27 17.39 -8.57
CA ARG A 437 16.82 16.79 -9.79
C ARG A 437 18.34 16.77 -9.72
N LEU A 438 18.96 15.85 -10.45
CA LEU A 438 20.40 15.75 -10.55
C LEU A 438 21.05 17.05 -11.03
N ALA A 439 20.47 17.72 -12.04
CA ALA A 439 20.97 19.00 -12.55
C ALA A 439 20.93 20.14 -11.51
N ASP A 440 20.03 20.05 -10.53
CA ASP A 440 19.87 21.06 -9.48
C ASP A 440 20.67 20.70 -8.21
N PHE A 441 21.33 19.55 -8.20
CA PHE A 441 22.04 18.99 -7.05
C PHE A 441 23.36 19.73 -6.79
N SER A 442 23.58 20.12 -5.53
CA SER A 442 24.89 20.53 -5.05
C SER A 442 25.09 20.03 -3.62
N TYR A 443 26.34 19.80 -3.23
CA TYR A 443 26.64 19.35 -1.87
C TYR A 443 26.16 20.36 -0.82
N GLU A 444 26.25 21.67 -1.11
CA GLU A 444 25.75 22.72 -0.21
C GLU A 444 24.23 22.65 -0.01
N LYS A 445 23.48 22.46 -1.10
CA LYS A 445 22.02 22.29 -1.06
C LYS A 445 21.62 21.04 -0.28
N TYR A 446 22.36 19.95 -0.49
CA TYR A 446 22.18 18.71 0.27
C TYR A 446 22.47 18.91 1.76
N GLN A 447 23.57 19.55 2.10
CA GLN A 447 23.94 19.83 3.49
C GLN A 447 22.94 20.79 4.16
N LYS A 448 22.39 21.76 3.43
CA LYS A 448 21.29 22.63 3.90
C LYS A 448 20.06 21.79 4.28
N ALA A 449 19.65 20.85 3.42
CA ALA A 449 18.51 19.97 3.69
C ALA A 449 18.73 19.09 4.94
N LEU A 450 19.96 18.58 5.12
CA LEU A 450 20.32 17.81 6.31
C LEU A 450 20.32 18.67 7.59
N ARG A 451 20.91 19.87 7.55
CA ARG A 451 20.94 20.81 8.70
C ARG A 451 19.53 21.20 9.16
N GLN A 452 18.58 21.35 8.24
CA GLN A 452 17.19 21.65 8.56
C GLN A 452 16.35 20.43 8.99
N SER A 453 16.97 19.24 9.14
CA SER A 453 16.28 18.00 9.50
C SER A 453 15.11 17.67 8.55
N ALA A 454 15.42 17.64 7.26
CA ALA A 454 14.50 17.13 6.24
C ALA A 454 14.00 15.71 6.58
N GLY A 455 12.77 15.41 6.20
CA GLY A 455 12.15 14.10 6.43
C GLY A 455 12.72 13.00 5.53
N ALA A 456 13.07 13.35 4.30
CA ALA A 456 13.87 12.54 3.36
C ALA A 456 14.40 13.44 2.24
N VAL A 457 15.36 12.94 1.47
CA VAL A 457 15.82 13.54 0.21
C VAL A 457 15.61 12.53 -0.90
N VAL A 458 14.94 12.93 -1.98
CA VAL A 458 14.76 12.12 -3.20
C VAL A 458 15.49 12.82 -4.32
N LEU A 459 16.52 12.16 -4.84
CA LEU A 459 17.30 12.57 -6.00
C LEU A 459 16.73 11.91 -7.25
N VAL A 460 16.31 12.73 -8.20
CA VAL A 460 15.74 12.29 -9.48
C VAL A 460 16.87 12.24 -10.52
N LEU A 461 17.13 11.04 -11.04
CA LEU A 461 18.23 10.72 -11.97
C LEU A 461 17.69 10.61 -13.41
N PRO A 462 18.38 11.19 -14.41
CA PRO A 462 17.94 11.09 -15.80
C PRO A 462 17.99 9.65 -16.31
N THR A 463 17.05 9.29 -17.18
CA THR A 463 17.00 7.96 -17.82
C THR A 463 18.15 7.76 -18.80
N ASN A 464 18.48 8.81 -19.56
CA ASN A 464 19.65 8.86 -20.42
C ASN A 464 20.79 9.60 -19.72
N MET A 465 21.68 8.84 -19.10
CA MET A 465 22.89 9.35 -18.44
C MET A 465 23.97 9.83 -19.44
N SER A 466 23.61 10.08 -20.70
CA SER A 466 24.54 10.50 -21.76
C SER A 466 24.33 11.95 -22.21
N THR A 467 23.26 12.61 -21.74
CA THR A 467 22.85 13.93 -22.23
C THR A 467 23.51 15.11 -21.50
N LEU A 468 24.11 14.89 -20.33
CA LEU A 468 24.68 15.95 -19.47
C LEU A 468 26.08 15.60 -18.93
N PRO A 469 27.13 15.60 -19.78
CA PRO A 469 28.48 15.14 -19.38
C PRO A 469 29.10 15.93 -18.23
N GLN A 470 28.82 17.22 -18.10
CA GLN A 470 29.41 18.06 -17.06
C GLN A 470 28.80 17.79 -15.67
N ASP A 471 27.48 17.66 -15.60
CA ASP A 471 26.76 17.37 -14.34
C ASP A 471 27.08 15.95 -13.83
N ILE A 472 27.34 15.01 -14.75
CA ILE A 472 27.74 13.64 -14.39
C ILE A 472 29.09 13.65 -13.68
N VAL A 473 30.11 14.30 -14.26
CA VAL A 473 31.45 14.37 -13.64
C VAL A 473 31.37 15.02 -12.27
N GLN A 474 30.62 16.12 -12.15
CA GLN A 474 30.41 16.80 -10.88
C GLN A 474 29.71 15.90 -9.85
N PHE A 475 28.67 15.15 -10.24
CA PHE A 475 28.00 14.23 -9.34
C PHE A 475 28.90 13.08 -8.90
N MET A 476 29.68 12.51 -9.82
CA MET A 476 30.59 11.41 -9.48
C MET A 476 31.67 11.87 -8.49
N GLU A 477 32.11 13.13 -8.52
CA GLU A 477 33.03 13.70 -7.52
C GLU A 477 32.40 13.80 -6.12
N LEU A 478 31.09 14.08 -6.05
CA LEU A 478 30.34 14.22 -4.80
C LEU A 478 29.86 12.88 -4.23
N GLU A 479 29.79 11.83 -5.04
CA GLU A 479 29.26 10.53 -4.66
C GLU A 479 30.01 9.86 -3.48
N PRO A 480 31.36 9.88 -3.43
CA PRO A 480 32.09 9.38 -2.26
C PRO A 480 31.83 10.19 -1.00
N GLU A 481 31.68 11.52 -1.11
CA GLU A 481 31.40 12.40 0.03
C GLU A 481 30.00 12.19 0.61
N LEU A 482 29.02 11.90 -0.26
CA LEU A 482 27.67 11.52 0.14
C LEU A 482 27.66 10.26 1.01
N LEU A 483 28.46 9.26 0.63
CA LEU A 483 28.51 7.98 1.31
C LEU A 483 29.35 8.02 2.59
N ALA A 484 30.42 8.82 2.62
CA ALA A 484 31.28 9.01 3.78
C ALA A 484 30.56 9.65 4.98
N THR A 485 29.46 10.38 4.73
CA THR A 485 28.71 11.06 5.79
C THR A 485 27.61 10.16 6.36
N GLU A 486 27.65 9.86 7.67
CA GLU A 486 26.54 9.18 8.35
C GLU A 486 25.31 10.09 8.38
N THR A 487 24.20 9.63 7.81
CA THR A 487 22.96 10.41 7.75
C THR A 487 21.77 9.64 8.33
N ILE A 488 21.04 10.28 9.25
CA ILE A 488 19.80 9.74 9.81
C ILE A 488 18.64 9.90 8.81
N VAL A 489 18.73 10.90 7.92
CA VAL A 489 17.73 11.20 6.90
C VAL A 489 17.80 10.15 5.78
N PRO A 490 16.67 9.52 5.37
CA PRO A 490 16.66 8.63 4.21
C PRO A 490 17.00 9.42 2.94
N VAL A 491 17.96 8.93 2.17
CA VAL A 491 18.25 9.42 0.81
C VAL A 491 17.82 8.35 -0.19
N TYR A 492 16.96 8.75 -1.13
CA TYR A 492 16.44 7.90 -2.18
C TYR A 492 16.85 8.41 -3.56
N PHE A 493 17.06 7.49 -4.48
CA PHE A 493 17.31 7.73 -5.89
C PHE A 493 16.13 7.19 -6.68
N ALA A 494 15.54 8.01 -7.54
CA ALA A 494 14.46 7.64 -8.45
C ALA A 494 14.91 7.91 -9.88
N LEU A 495 14.53 7.05 -10.81
CA LEU A 495 14.72 7.35 -12.24
C LEU A 495 13.65 8.34 -12.69
N GLU A 496 14.00 9.23 -13.62
CA GLU A 496 13.07 10.18 -14.21
C GLU A 496 11.88 9.47 -14.85
N ASP A 497 10.69 9.95 -14.51
CA ASP A 497 9.40 9.58 -15.09
C ASP A 497 8.64 10.87 -15.38
N ASP A 498 7.86 10.89 -16.46
CA ASP A 498 7.12 12.08 -16.90
C ASP A 498 6.16 12.57 -15.81
N GLU A 499 5.52 11.64 -15.09
CA GLU A 499 4.64 11.96 -13.97
C GLU A 499 5.41 12.49 -12.76
N LEU A 500 6.60 11.95 -12.45
CA LEU A 500 7.45 12.43 -11.36
C LEU A 500 7.99 13.86 -11.65
N LEU A 501 8.34 14.14 -12.90
CA LEU A 501 8.71 15.49 -13.35
C LEU A 501 7.54 16.46 -13.23
N SER A 502 6.32 16.03 -13.54
CA SER A 502 5.12 16.85 -13.35
C SER A 502 4.84 17.18 -11.87
N ILE A 503 5.16 16.24 -10.96
CA ILE A 503 5.06 16.48 -9.52
C ILE A 503 6.13 17.48 -9.09
N TYR A 504 7.37 17.33 -9.57
CA TYR A 504 8.47 18.24 -9.27
C TYR A 504 8.12 19.69 -9.66
N THR A 505 7.68 19.93 -10.91
CA THR A 505 7.32 21.27 -11.39
C THR A 505 6.16 21.88 -10.59
N GLN A 506 5.11 21.11 -10.30
CA GLN A 506 4.00 21.58 -9.46
C GLN A 506 4.45 21.92 -8.03
N THR A 507 5.36 21.13 -7.44
CA THR A 507 5.91 21.45 -6.12
C THR A 507 6.82 22.68 -6.15
N GLN A 508 7.53 22.91 -7.25
CA GLN A 508 8.39 24.09 -7.45
C GLN A 508 7.54 25.37 -7.53
N ASP A 509 6.51 25.38 -8.38
CA ASP A 509 5.56 26.49 -8.52
C ASP A 509 4.87 26.85 -7.19
N SER A 510 4.56 25.82 -6.38
CA SER A 510 3.97 26.01 -5.05
C SER A 510 4.93 26.59 -4.01
N SER A 511 6.24 26.50 -4.25
CA SER A 511 7.28 26.94 -3.31
C SER A 511 7.76 28.35 -3.65
N THR A 512 7.89 28.68 -4.94
CA THR A 512 8.29 30.02 -5.41
C THR A 512 7.21 31.09 -5.18
N SER A 513 5.93 30.71 -5.19
CA SER A 513 4.78 31.60 -4.96
C SER A 513 4.64 32.14 -3.53
N GLN A 514 5.43 31.67 -2.56
CA GLN A 514 5.40 32.18 -1.18
C GLN A 514 6.16 33.50 -1.00
N GLY A 515 7.02 33.89 -1.96
CA GLY A 515 7.94 35.02 -1.79
C GLY A 515 7.45 36.40 -2.26
N SER A 516 6.32 36.51 -2.98
CA SER A 516 6.06 37.70 -3.81
C SER A 516 4.63 38.30 -3.80
N SER A 517 3.66 37.75 -3.06
CA SER A 517 2.26 38.23 -3.07
C SER A 517 1.70 38.58 -1.67
N SER A 518 0.58 39.32 -1.65
CA SER A 518 -0.11 39.75 -0.43
C SER A 518 -0.54 38.55 0.43
N ALA A 519 -0.53 38.66 1.77
CA ALA A 519 -0.82 37.55 2.69
C ALA A 519 -2.17 36.85 2.42
N ALA A 520 -3.19 37.58 1.95
CA ALA A 520 -4.48 36.99 1.59
C ALA A 520 -4.42 36.16 0.29
N GLU A 521 -3.61 36.61 -0.67
CA GLU A 521 -3.38 35.94 -1.95
C GLU A 521 -2.51 34.69 -1.76
N VAL A 522 -1.47 34.77 -0.93
CA VAL A 522 -0.67 33.60 -0.50
C VAL A 522 -1.54 32.55 0.19
N LEU A 523 -2.48 32.96 1.05
CA LEU A 523 -3.42 32.04 1.70
C LEU A 523 -4.40 31.40 0.70
N LEU A 524 -4.87 32.15 -0.31
CA LEU A 524 -5.76 31.63 -1.35
C LEU A 524 -5.04 30.65 -2.29
N HIS A 525 -3.82 31.00 -2.73
CA HIS A 525 -2.99 30.14 -3.57
C HIS A 525 -2.53 28.89 -2.83
N SER A 526 -2.13 29.00 -1.56
CA SER A 526 -1.79 27.83 -0.75
C SER A 526 -3.00 26.93 -0.47
N ALA A 527 -4.21 27.47 -0.32
CA ALA A 527 -5.42 26.68 -0.15
C ALA A 527 -5.85 25.92 -1.42
N THR A 528 -5.55 26.48 -2.60
CA THR A 528 -5.92 25.88 -3.90
C THR A 528 -4.85 24.94 -4.43
N ALA A 529 -3.58 25.17 -4.08
CA ALA A 529 -2.45 24.34 -4.43
C ALA A 529 -2.62 22.88 -3.97
N ASN A 530 -2.03 21.96 -4.75
CA ASN A 530 -2.01 20.55 -4.41
C ASN A 530 -0.72 20.25 -3.65
N GLY A 531 -0.84 19.71 -2.44
CA GLY A 531 0.30 19.12 -1.75
C GLY A 531 0.50 17.69 -2.24
N PHE A 532 1.74 17.23 -2.27
CA PHE A 532 2.06 15.83 -2.51
C PHE A 532 2.63 15.23 -1.23
N GLN A 533 2.11 14.10 -0.80
CA GLN A 533 2.63 13.35 0.34
C GLN A 533 3.32 12.10 -0.17
N MET A 534 4.63 11.99 0.09
CA MET A 534 5.43 10.85 -0.30
C MET A 534 5.42 9.82 0.81
N VAL A 535 5.06 8.58 0.47
CA VAL A 535 4.97 7.48 1.42
C VAL A 535 5.68 6.26 0.86
N THR A 536 6.59 5.69 1.62
CA THR A 536 7.25 4.43 1.27
C THR A 536 6.46 3.23 1.79
N SER A 537 6.36 2.18 0.99
CA SER A 537 5.69 0.93 1.39
C SER A 537 6.57 0.02 2.27
N GLY A 538 7.86 0.34 2.44
CA GLY A 538 8.85 -0.47 3.16
C GLY A 538 8.78 -0.38 4.69
N ALA A 539 9.37 -1.39 5.35
CA ALA A 539 9.59 -1.38 6.80
C ALA A 539 10.92 -0.69 7.15
N GLN A 540 11.19 -0.47 8.45
CA GLN A 540 12.53 -0.05 8.87
C GLN A 540 13.56 -1.11 8.51
N SER A 541 14.72 -0.64 8.08
CA SER A 541 15.85 -1.48 7.69
C SER A 541 16.46 -2.19 8.89
N LYS A 542 16.85 -3.45 8.68
CA LYS A 542 17.41 -4.37 9.67
C LYS A 542 18.72 -4.94 9.16
N ALA A 543 19.64 -5.16 10.10
CA ALA A 543 20.91 -5.83 9.82
C ALA A 543 20.69 -7.30 9.44
N VAL A 544 21.38 -7.75 8.40
CA VAL A 544 21.38 -9.13 7.90
C VAL A 544 22.58 -9.86 8.50
N THR A 545 22.33 -10.81 9.39
CA THR A 545 23.39 -11.45 10.20
C THR A 545 24.06 -12.68 9.56
N ASP A 546 23.43 -13.31 8.57
CA ASP A 546 23.95 -14.56 7.94
C ASP A 546 24.31 -14.36 6.45
N TRP A 547 24.65 -13.13 6.04
CA TRP A 547 25.09 -12.85 4.68
C TRP A 547 26.45 -13.50 4.41
N ALA A 548 26.62 -14.08 3.23
CA ALA A 548 27.93 -14.60 2.84
C ALA A 548 28.35 -14.10 1.47
N ILE A 549 29.62 -13.71 1.40
CA ILE A 549 30.29 -13.30 0.19
C ILE A 549 30.93 -14.53 -0.44
N THR A 550 30.67 -14.75 -1.73
CA THR A 550 31.23 -15.85 -2.51
C THR A 550 32.47 -15.41 -3.27
N SER A 551 33.48 -16.28 -3.36
CA SER A 551 34.59 -16.13 -4.30
C SER A 551 34.72 -17.42 -5.12
N LEU A 552 35.24 -17.32 -6.34
CA LEU A 552 35.44 -18.46 -7.24
C LEU A 552 36.93 -18.64 -7.51
N GLU A 553 37.38 -19.89 -7.53
CA GLU A 553 38.75 -20.28 -7.86
C GLU A 553 38.72 -21.34 -8.96
N GLY A 554 39.57 -21.20 -9.98
CA GLY A 554 39.82 -22.25 -10.98
C GLY A 554 41.32 -22.37 -11.30
N ARG A 555 41.78 -23.59 -11.61
CA ARG A 555 43.22 -23.88 -11.78
C ARG A 555 43.53 -24.51 -13.14
N LEU A 556 44.68 -24.12 -13.70
CA LEU A 556 45.36 -24.83 -14.79
C LEU A 556 46.71 -25.32 -14.28
N THR A 557 46.92 -26.63 -14.30
CA THR A 557 48.15 -27.28 -13.83
C THR A 557 49.20 -27.34 -14.92
N GLY A 558 50.46 -27.06 -14.59
CA GLY A 558 51.64 -27.19 -15.46
C GLY A 558 52.20 -28.62 -15.53
N VAL A 559 53.25 -28.84 -16.33
CA VAL A 559 53.77 -30.20 -16.65
C VAL A 559 54.25 -30.96 -15.41
N GLY A 560 54.75 -30.23 -14.42
CA GLY A 560 55.34 -30.75 -13.18
C GLY A 560 54.39 -30.85 -11.99
N GLY A 561 53.07 -30.73 -12.19
CA GLY A 561 52.11 -30.84 -11.09
C GLY A 561 52.17 -29.67 -10.10
N GLU A 562 52.02 -29.95 -8.81
CA GLU A 562 51.87 -28.93 -7.76
C GLU A 562 53.18 -28.27 -7.31
N ASP A 563 54.32 -28.87 -7.62
CA ASP A 563 55.66 -28.40 -7.23
C ASP A 563 56.14 -27.20 -8.07
N LEU A 564 55.44 -26.89 -9.16
CA LEU A 564 55.77 -25.77 -10.02
C LEU A 564 55.31 -24.42 -9.46
N PRO A 565 56.06 -23.34 -9.75
CA PRO A 565 55.65 -22.00 -9.37
C PRO A 565 54.27 -21.65 -9.93
N THR A 566 53.42 -21.06 -9.09
CA THR A 566 52.05 -20.67 -9.41
C THR A 566 51.94 -19.17 -9.62
N ILE A 567 51.37 -18.75 -10.75
CA ILE A 567 50.98 -17.36 -11.01
C ILE A 567 49.48 -17.24 -10.74
N VAL A 568 49.12 -16.27 -9.91
CA VAL A 568 47.72 -16.04 -9.53
C VAL A 568 47.19 -14.81 -10.27
N LEU A 569 46.15 -15.00 -11.06
CA LEU A 569 45.42 -13.94 -11.75
C LEU A 569 44.14 -13.64 -10.97
N VAL A 570 43.97 -12.40 -10.54
CA VAL A 570 42.86 -11.99 -9.66
C VAL A 570 42.06 -10.87 -10.29
N ALA A 571 40.75 -10.95 -10.19
CA ALA A 571 39.86 -9.81 -10.41
C ALA A 571 38.70 -9.89 -9.41
N HIS A 572 38.21 -8.75 -8.94
CA HIS A 572 37.00 -8.70 -8.12
C HIS A 572 35.79 -8.41 -9.01
N TYR A 573 34.68 -9.12 -8.81
CA TYR A 573 33.50 -8.94 -9.66
C TYR A 573 32.46 -7.97 -9.08
N ASP A 574 32.66 -7.45 -7.87
CA ASP A 574 31.71 -6.51 -7.27
C ASP A 574 31.83 -5.11 -7.86
N SER A 575 30.67 -4.45 -7.98
CA SER A 575 30.54 -3.03 -8.24
C SER A 575 30.21 -2.27 -6.95
N PHE A 576 30.47 -0.96 -6.95
CA PHE A 576 30.14 -0.09 -5.81
C PHE A 576 29.72 1.29 -6.29
N GLY A 577 28.73 1.86 -5.61
CA GLY A 577 28.16 3.18 -5.87
C GLY A 577 27.20 3.55 -4.74
N VAL A 578 26.70 4.78 -4.72
CA VAL A 578 25.84 5.29 -3.63
C VAL A 578 24.53 4.51 -3.45
N ALA A 579 24.01 3.90 -4.51
CA ALA A 579 22.83 3.05 -4.50
C ALA A 579 23.17 1.64 -5.04
N PRO A 580 22.97 0.55 -4.27
CA PRO A 580 23.46 -0.78 -4.66
C PRO A 580 22.75 -1.32 -5.90
N TRP A 581 21.45 -1.07 -6.02
CA TRP A 581 20.63 -1.51 -7.15
C TRP A 581 20.93 -0.80 -8.47
N LEU A 582 21.58 0.37 -8.40
CA LEU A 582 22.01 1.13 -9.57
C LEU A 582 23.51 0.92 -9.86
N SER A 583 24.20 0.10 -9.07
CA SER A 583 25.63 -0.16 -9.22
C SER A 583 25.84 -1.31 -10.22
N TYR A 584 25.90 -1.00 -11.53
CA TYR A 584 26.17 -1.99 -12.58
C TYR A 584 27.67 -2.24 -12.76
N GLY A 585 28.48 -1.17 -12.74
CA GLY A 585 29.95 -1.24 -12.68
C GLY A 585 30.59 -1.73 -13.97
N ALA A 586 30.21 -1.21 -15.14
CA ALA A 586 30.72 -1.71 -16.42
C ALA A 586 32.26 -1.64 -16.49
N ASP A 587 32.86 -0.48 -16.20
CA ASP A 587 34.32 -0.32 -16.13
C ASP A 587 34.86 -0.50 -14.69
N SER A 588 34.06 -0.21 -13.66
CA SER A 588 34.34 -0.48 -12.25
C SER A 588 34.13 -1.96 -11.93
N ASN A 589 35.14 -2.64 -12.45
CA ASN A 589 35.53 -4.03 -12.54
C ASN A 589 34.62 -5.03 -13.25
N GLY A 590 33.63 -4.58 -14.04
CA GLY A 590 33.11 -5.42 -15.14
C GLY A 590 34.19 -5.72 -16.18
N SER A 591 34.98 -4.69 -16.55
CA SER A 591 36.06 -4.80 -17.52
C SER A 591 37.17 -5.76 -17.10
N GLY A 592 37.68 -5.71 -15.87
CA GLY A 592 38.73 -6.63 -15.43
C GLY A 592 38.29 -8.08 -15.29
N VAL A 593 37.02 -8.34 -14.93
CA VAL A 593 36.45 -9.70 -14.96
C VAL A 593 36.39 -10.24 -16.39
N ALA A 594 35.99 -9.42 -17.36
CA ALA A 594 35.98 -9.82 -18.76
C ALA A 594 37.39 -10.16 -19.28
N VAL A 595 38.39 -9.34 -18.93
CA VAL A 595 39.81 -9.65 -19.25
C VAL A 595 40.22 -10.98 -18.62
N LEU A 596 39.91 -11.22 -17.35
CA LEU A 596 40.30 -12.45 -16.65
C LEU A 596 39.68 -13.70 -17.29
N LEU A 597 38.41 -13.65 -17.69
CA LEU A 597 37.73 -14.76 -18.37
C LEU A 597 38.29 -15.01 -19.77
N GLU A 598 38.65 -13.96 -20.52
CA GLU A 598 39.33 -14.12 -21.81
C GLU A 598 40.73 -14.71 -21.66
N LEU A 599 41.49 -14.30 -20.65
CA LEU A 599 42.79 -14.89 -20.33
C LEU A 599 42.63 -16.39 -20.00
N ALA A 600 41.60 -16.75 -19.22
CA ALA A 600 41.30 -18.15 -18.92
C ALA A 600 41.03 -18.96 -20.20
N ARG A 601 40.27 -18.41 -21.17
CA ARG A 601 40.02 -19.05 -22.47
C ARG A 601 41.31 -19.26 -23.27
N LEU A 602 42.14 -18.21 -23.39
CA LEU A 602 43.39 -18.25 -24.17
C LEU A 602 44.38 -19.26 -23.58
N PHE A 603 44.62 -19.20 -22.27
CA PHE A 603 45.55 -20.12 -21.61
C PHE A 603 45.01 -21.55 -21.50
N SER A 604 43.69 -21.75 -21.38
CA SER A 604 43.10 -23.10 -21.42
C SER A 604 43.45 -23.85 -22.70
N ARG A 605 43.39 -23.18 -23.86
CA ARG A 605 43.76 -23.79 -25.15
C ARG A 605 45.25 -24.08 -25.27
N LEU A 606 46.09 -23.30 -24.60
CA LEU A 606 47.54 -23.46 -24.62
C LEU A 606 47.99 -24.60 -23.69
N TYR A 607 47.35 -24.73 -22.53
CA TYR A 607 47.61 -25.79 -21.55
C TYR A 607 46.97 -27.13 -21.93
N SER A 608 45.99 -27.17 -22.86
CA SER A 608 45.39 -28.42 -23.32
C SER A 608 46.32 -29.27 -24.21
N HIS A 609 47.27 -28.63 -24.91
CA HIS A 609 48.19 -29.30 -25.80
C HIS A 609 49.49 -29.67 -25.10
N LYS A 610 49.88 -30.95 -25.16
CA LYS A 610 51.11 -31.46 -24.49
C LYS A 610 52.40 -30.75 -24.90
N ARG A 611 52.49 -30.26 -26.14
CA ARG A 611 53.70 -29.58 -26.67
C ARG A 611 53.85 -28.15 -26.16
N THR A 612 52.74 -27.47 -25.91
CA THR A 612 52.69 -26.08 -25.43
C THR A 612 52.40 -26.01 -23.93
N HIS A 613 52.43 -27.14 -23.23
CA HIS A 613 52.16 -27.19 -21.81
C HIS A 613 53.28 -26.46 -21.03
N ALA A 614 52.90 -25.51 -20.18
CA ALA A 614 53.86 -24.62 -19.52
C ALA A 614 54.53 -25.23 -18.28
N GLY A 615 55.65 -24.61 -17.88
CA GLY A 615 56.35 -24.86 -16.61
C GLY A 615 55.85 -24.04 -15.42
N TYR A 616 54.65 -23.46 -15.51
CA TYR A 616 53.99 -22.71 -14.43
C TYR A 616 52.59 -23.27 -14.19
N ASN A 617 52.10 -23.11 -12.96
CA ASN A 617 50.69 -23.29 -12.63
C ASN A 617 49.97 -21.94 -12.77
N LEU A 618 48.77 -21.92 -13.35
CA LEU A 618 47.92 -20.72 -13.38
C LEU A 618 46.71 -20.91 -12.48
N LEU A 619 46.49 -19.97 -11.59
CA LEU A 619 45.32 -19.91 -10.74
C LEU A 619 44.51 -18.66 -11.09
N PHE A 620 43.24 -18.84 -11.40
CA PHE A 620 42.29 -17.77 -11.69
C PHE A 620 41.36 -17.61 -10.50
N PHE A 621 41.36 -16.42 -9.90
CA PHE A 621 40.58 -16.13 -8.71
C PHE A 621 39.66 -14.93 -8.97
N LEU A 622 38.35 -15.17 -8.82
CA LEU A 622 37.34 -14.12 -8.83
C LEU A 622 36.91 -13.85 -7.39
N SER A 623 37.33 -12.71 -6.84
CA SER A 623 37.03 -12.34 -5.48
C SER A 623 35.68 -11.63 -5.35
N GLY A 624 34.92 -12.00 -4.31
CA GLY A 624 33.76 -11.24 -3.85
C GLY A 624 34.11 -10.31 -2.68
N GLY A 625 33.27 -9.31 -2.43
CA GLY A 625 33.52 -8.27 -1.44
C GLY A 625 34.74 -7.39 -1.73
N GLY A 626 35.09 -7.17 -3.01
CA GLY A 626 36.28 -6.41 -3.41
C GLY A 626 36.31 -5.01 -2.81
N LYS A 627 35.22 -4.24 -2.99
CA LYS A 627 35.10 -2.87 -2.48
C LYS A 627 34.84 -2.79 -0.97
N PHE A 628 34.48 -3.91 -0.33
CA PHE A 628 34.38 -4.04 1.12
C PHE A 628 35.67 -4.63 1.66
N ASN A 629 36.80 -3.94 1.49
CA ASN A 629 38.09 -4.38 2.02
C ASN A 629 38.57 -5.76 1.52
N TYR A 630 38.17 -6.18 0.33
CA TYR A 630 38.59 -7.44 -0.30
C TYR A 630 38.38 -8.65 0.62
N GLN A 631 37.21 -8.75 1.24
CA GLN A 631 36.91 -9.80 2.23
C GLN A 631 37.00 -11.21 1.64
N GLY A 632 36.56 -11.39 0.39
CA GLY A 632 36.72 -12.64 -0.34
C GLY A 632 38.19 -13.07 -0.47
N THR A 633 39.07 -12.13 -0.81
CA THR A 633 40.51 -12.35 -0.96
C THR A 633 41.18 -12.62 0.38
N LYS A 634 40.77 -11.89 1.44
CA LYS A 634 41.26 -12.14 2.80
C LYS A 634 40.95 -13.57 3.24
N ARG A 635 39.69 -14.01 3.10
CA ARG A 635 39.31 -15.36 3.51
C ARG A 635 40.01 -16.44 2.70
N TRP A 636 40.10 -16.24 1.38
CA TRP A 636 40.83 -17.16 0.52
C TRP A 636 42.31 -17.28 0.94
N LEU A 637 42.95 -16.18 1.32
CA LEU A 637 44.31 -16.21 1.86
C LEU A 637 44.39 -16.96 3.19
N GLU A 638 43.44 -16.77 4.11
CA GLU A 638 43.39 -17.54 5.37
C GLU A 638 43.21 -19.04 5.10
N ASP A 639 42.29 -19.41 4.22
CA ASP A 639 42.01 -20.81 3.90
C ASP A 639 43.22 -21.50 3.24
N ASN A 640 43.97 -20.79 2.40
CA ASN A 640 45.09 -21.35 1.65
C ASN A 640 46.45 -21.22 2.36
N LEU A 641 46.64 -20.25 3.26
CA LEU A 641 47.91 -20.04 3.96
C LEU A 641 47.92 -20.58 5.39
N ASP A 642 46.80 -20.57 6.11
CA ASP A 642 46.78 -20.88 7.54
C ASP A 642 46.43 -22.36 7.84
N HIS A 643 45.86 -23.10 6.88
CA HIS A 643 45.63 -24.55 7.01
C HIS A 643 46.89 -25.36 6.65
N THR A 644 47.40 -26.13 7.61
CA THR A 644 48.64 -26.94 7.51
C THR A 644 48.65 -28.00 6.41
N GLU A 645 47.49 -28.32 5.80
CA GLU A 645 47.38 -29.23 4.65
C GLU A 645 47.41 -28.50 3.29
N SER A 646 47.27 -27.17 3.26
CA SER A 646 47.17 -26.34 2.05
C SER A 646 48.39 -25.42 1.82
N SER A 647 49.45 -25.60 2.61
CA SER A 647 50.68 -24.78 2.65
C SER A 647 51.49 -24.72 1.35
N LEU A 648 51.03 -25.35 0.27
CA LEU A 648 51.67 -25.37 -1.05
C LEU A 648 51.78 -23.98 -1.69
N LEU A 649 50.91 -23.02 -1.33
CA LEU A 649 50.92 -21.68 -1.93
C LEU A 649 51.90 -20.69 -1.26
N GLN A 650 52.39 -20.92 -0.04
CA GLN A 650 53.32 -19.96 0.60
C GLN A 650 54.68 -19.89 -0.10
N ASP A 651 55.23 -21.05 -0.48
CA ASP A 651 56.58 -21.13 -1.05
C ASP A 651 56.59 -21.20 -2.58
N ASN A 652 55.46 -21.58 -3.21
CA ASN A 652 55.39 -21.78 -4.67
C ASN A 652 54.73 -20.62 -5.44
N VAL A 653 54.23 -19.55 -4.81
CA VAL A 653 53.63 -18.43 -5.58
C VAL A 653 54.72 -17.53 -6.16
N ALA A 654 54.79 -17.49 -7.50
CA ALA A 654 55.74 -16.63 -8.22
C ALA A 654 55.37 -15.15 -8.10
N PHE A 655 54.12 -14.82 -8.46
CA PHE A 655 53.52 -13.50 -8.25
C PHE A 655 52.00 -13.53 -8.44
N VAL A 656 51.34 -12.48 -7.96
CA VAL A 656 49.91 -12.22 -8.10
C VAL A 656 49.70 -10.98 -8.97
N LEU A 657 48.94 -11.13 -10.06
CA LEU A 657 48.51 -10.04 -10.91
C LEU A 657 47.02 -9.78 -10.69
N CYS A 658 46.70 -8.61 -10.15
CA CYS A 658 45.32 -8.16 -9.95
C CYS A 658 44.90 -7.25 -11.12
N LEU A 659 43.71 -7.48 -11.68
CA LEU A 659 43.12 -6.70 -12.76
C LEU A 659 41.98 -5.83 -12.22
N ASP A 660 42.03 -4.52 -12.46
CA ASP A 660 40.97 -3.58 -12.05
C ASP A 660 40.80 -2.46 -13.09
N THR A 661 39.57 -2.22 -13.56
CA THR A 661 39.22 -1.11 -14.48
C THR A 661 40.17 -0.95 -15.68
N LEU A 662 39.95 -1.77 -16.71
CA LEU A 662 40.77 -1.84 -17.93
C LEU A 662 39.99 -1.52 -19.22
N GLY A 663 38.75 -1.03 -19.09
CA GLY A 663 37.80 -0.90 -20.18
C GLY A 663 37.90 0.39 -20.99
N ASN A 664 38.55 1.43 -20.48
CA ASN A 664 38.71 2.70 -21.18
C ASN A 664 40.12 3.27 -20.93
N GLY A 665 40.50 4.36 -21.58
CA GLY A 665 41.74 5.10 -21.33
C GLY A 665 42.94 4.71 -22.19
N ASP A 666 43.83 5.70 -22.36
CA ASP A 666 45.09 5.60 -23.10
C ASP A 666 46.30 5.61 -22.15
N SER A 667 46.05 5.46 -20.86
CA SER A 667 47.06 5.28 -19.83
C SER A 667 46.83 3.99 -19.06
N LEU A 668 47.91 3.26 -18.82
CA LEU A 668 47.93 2.04 -18.03
C LEU A 668 48.92 2.22 -16.88
N HIS A 669 48.44 1.98 -15.66
CA HIS A 669 49.19 2.16 -14.44
C HIS A 669 49.40 0.82 -13.75
N LEU A 670 50.65 0.54 -13.37
CA LEU A 670 51.00 -0.61 -12.55
C LEU A 670 51.22 -0.15 -11.11
N HIS A 671 50.30 -0.54 -10.24
CA HIS A 671 50.30 -0.21 -8.82
C HIS A 671 51.06 -1.26 -8.01
N VAL A 672 52.07 -0.82 -7.27
CA VAL A 672 52.93 -1.70 -6.45
C VAL A 672 53.08 -1.18 -5.04
N SER A 673 53.05 -2.10 -4.08
CA SER A 673 53.33 -1.83 -2.67
C SER A 673 54.83 -1.74 -2.36
N LYS A 674 55.62 -2.52 -3.11
CA LYS A 674 57.08 -2.55 -3.06
C LYS A 674 57.60 -2.63 -4.50
N PRO A 675 58.60 -1.82 -4.89
CA PRO A 675 59.17 -1.91 -6.21
C PRO A 675 59.78 -3.31 -6.44
N PRO A 676 59.59 -3.92 -7.62
CA PRO A 676 60.05 -5.27 -7.90
C PRO A 676 61.58 -5.31 -7.98
N LYS A 677 62.19 -6.29 -7.30
CA LYS A 677 63.65 -6.49 -7.32
C LYS A 677 64.10 -7.09 -8.65
N GLU A 678 65.26 -6.66 -9.14
CA GLU A 678 65.88 -7.24 -10.34
C GLU A 678 66.10 -8.76 -10.13
N GLY A 679 65.72 -9.55 -11.13
CA GLY A 679 65.75 -11.03 -11.06
C GLY A 679 64.50 -11.69 -10.46
N SER A 680 63.55 -10.92 -9.91
CA SER A 680 62.24 -11.48 -9.48
C SER A 680 61.31 -11.72 -10.68
N PRO A 681 60.39 -12.71 -10.62
CA PRO A 681 59.43 -12.94 -11.70
C PRO A 681 58.47 -11.74 -11.91
N GLN A 682 58.22 -10.95 -10.87
CA GLN A 682 57.49 -9.69 -10.97
C GLN A 682 58.24 -8.66 -11.82
N HIS A 683 59.56 -8.53 -11.66
CA HIS A 683 60.39 -7.66 -12.50
C HIS A 683 60.46 -8.18 -13.95
N ALA A 684 60.48 -9.50 -14.14
CA ALA A 684 60.42 -10.11 -15.47
C ALA A 684 59.15 -9.68 -16.20
N LEU A 685 57.97 -9.78 -15.57
CA LEU A 685 56.73 -9.31 -16.19
C LEU A 685 56.76 -7.81 -16.51
N LEU A 686 57.30 -6.98 -15.62
CA LEU A 686 57.39 -5.53 -15.88
C LEU A 686 58.25 -5.23 -17.11
N ARG A 687 59.37 -5.95 -17.28
CA ARG A 687 60.23 -5.85 -18.46
C ARG A 687 59.51 -6.30 -19.73
N GLU A 688 58.86 -7.46 -19.69
CA GLU A 688 58.08 -7.97 -20.82
C GLU A 688 56.98 -7.00 -21.24
N LEU A 689 56.23 -6.48 -20.26
CA LEU A 689 55.16 -5.53 -20.50
C LEU A 689 55.69 -4.23 -21.14
N GLN A 690 56.83 -3.70 -20.68
CA GLN A 690 57.49 -2.54 -21.29
C GLN A 690 57.92 -2.80 -22.74
N MET A 691 58.34 -4.02 -23.08
CA MET A 691 58.67 -4.38 -24.46
C MET A 691 57.42 -4.48 -25.34
N VAL A 692 56.35 -5.15 -24.88
CA VAL A 692 55.09 -5.23 -25.64
C VAL A 692 54.52 -3.83 -25.90
N LEU A 693 54.65 -2.94 -24.93
CA LEU A 693 54.19 -1.55 -25.04
C LEU A 693 54.88 -0.75 -26.15
N GLN A 694 56.10 -1.11 -26.56
CA GLN A 694 56.77 -0.44 -27.68
C GLN A 694 56.01 -0.62 -29.01
N GLN A 695 55.17 -1.66 -29.11
CA GLN A 695 54.31 -1.91 -30.28
C GLN A 695 53.08 -0.99 -30.31
N TYR A 696 52.73 -0.37 -29.19
CA TYR A 696 51.55 0.47 -29.03
C TYR A 696 51.94 1.89 -28.57
N PRO A 697 52.41 2.76 -29.49
CA PRO A 697 52.90 4.10 -29.14
C PRO A 697 51.82 5.01 -28.54
N ASP A 698 50.54 4.73 -28.79
CA ASP A 698 49.41 5.49 -28.27
C ASP A 698 49.15 5.25 -26.77
N LEU A 699 49.72 4.19 -26.19
CA LEU A 699 49.45 3.77 -24.81
C LEU A 699 50.56 4.26 -23.86
N LYS A 700 50.21 5.16 -22.94
CA LYS A 700 51.14 5.64 -21.90
C LYS A 700 51.19 4.66 -20.74
N PHE A 701 52.37 4.20 -20.38
CA PHE A 701 52.56 3.32 -19.23
C PHE A 701 53.33 4.02 -18.10
N SER A 702 52.86 3.86 -16.87
CA SER A 702 53.60 4.32 -15.69
C SER A 702 53.45 3.37 -14.51
N MET A 703 54.47 3.32 -13.66
CA MET A 703 54.46 2.55 -12.43
C MET A 703 54.20 3.49 -11.25
N VAL A 704 53.18 3.19 -10.47
CA VAL A 704 52.78 3.96 -9.29
C VAL A 704 53.13 3.14 -8.05
N HIS A 705 54.05 3.66 -7.25
CA HIS A 705 54.45 3.02 -5.99
C HIS A 705 53.82 3.72 -4.80
N LYS A 706 53.04 2.98 -4.01
CA LYS A 706 52.42 3.46 -2.77
C LYS A 706 52.67 2.45 -1.66
N LYS A 707 53.25 2.90 -0.54
CA LYS A 707 53.41 2.05 0.65
C LYS A 707 52.05 1.76 1.28
N ILE A 708 51.86 0.53 1.76
CA ILE A 708 50.63 0.10 2.45
C ILE A 708 50.55 0.83 3.79
N ASN A 709 49.44 1.55 4.00
CA ASN A 709 49.13 2.18 5.27
C ASN A 709 48.24 1.23 6.08
N LEU A 710 48.77 0.63 7.14
CA LEU A 710 47.98 -0.25 8.02
C LEU A 710 47.00 0.50 8.92
N ALA A 711 47.14 1.83 9.04
CA ALA A 711 46.24 2.66 9.83
C ALA A 711 44.99 3.10 9.06
N ASP A 712 44.96 2.93 7.72
CA ASP A 712 43.77 3.24 6.94
C ASP A 712 42.72 2.12 7.12
N ASP A 713 41.49 2.51 7.44
CA ASP A 713 40.37 1.58 7.63
C ASP A 713 40.00 0.83 6.33
N THR A 714 40.30 1.45 5.18
CA THR A 714 40.04 0.88 3.85
C THR A 714 41.31 0.66 3.04
N LEU A 715 41.45 -0.53 2.45
CA LEU A 715 42.56 -0.83 1.53
C LEU A 715 42.29 -0.23 0.15
N ALA A 716 43.34 0.32 -0.47
CA ALA A 716 43.22 1.01 -1.75
C ALA A 716 43.10 0.02 -2.92
N TRP A 717 43.86 -1.07 -2.88
CA TRP A 717 43.95 -2.04 -3.97
C TRP A 717 44.02 -3.47 -3.46
N GLU A 718 43.61 -4.42 -4.29
CA GLU A 718 43.57 -5.83 -3.92
C GLU A 718 44.94 -6.41 -3.62
N HIS A 719 45.99 -5.96 -4.34
CA HIS A 719 47.36 -6.40 -4.12
C HIS A 719 47.90 -6.04 -2.72
N GLU A 720 47.31 -5.08 -2.02
CA GLU A 720 47.71 -4.73 -0.65
C GLU A 720 47.41 -5.87 0.32
N ARG A 721 46.32 -6.63 0.14
CA ARG A 721 46.01 -7.83 0.94
C ARG A 721 47.09 -8.89 0.82
N PHE A 722 47.52 -9.17 -0.40
CA PHE A 722 48.61 -10.10 -0.69
C PHE A 722 49.94 -9.60 -0.13
N GLY A 723 50.20 -8.29 -0.24
CA GLY A 723 51.40 -7.64 0.31
C GLY A 723 51.52 -7.75 1.83
N ILE A 724 50.40 -7.70 2.57
CA ILE A 724 50.36 -7.93 4.03
C ILE A 724 50.82 -9.34 4.39
N ARG A 725 50.42 -10.35 3.60
CA ARG A 725 50.86 -11.75 3.74
C ARG A 725 52.24 -12.03 3.09
N ARG A 726 52.96 -10.99 2.68
CA ARG A 726 54.31 -11.04 2.07
C ARG A 726 54.37 -11.73 0.69
N LEU A 727 53.26 -11.84 -0.01
CA LEU A 727 53.23 -12.34 -1.38
C LEU A 727 53.57 -11.21 -2.38
N PRO A 728 54.38 -11.49 -3.43
CA PRO A 728 54.66 -10.52 -4.48
C PRO A 728 53.40 -10.27 -5.33
N ALA A 729 52.82 -9.08 -5.21
CA ALA A 729 51.56 -8.73 -5.85
C ALA A 729 51.54 -7.29 -6.38
N PHE A 730 50.77 -7.07 -7.45
CA PHE A 730 50.59 -5.76 -8.07
C PHE A 730 49.24 -5.69 -8.79
N THR A 731 48.69 -4.48 -8.91
CA THR A 731 47.43 -4.24 -9.63
C THR A 731 47.70 -3.48 -10.91
N LEU A 732 47.13 -3.97 -12.01
CA LEU A 732 47.11 -3.28 -13.29
C LEU A 732 45.76 -2.58 -13.47
N SER A 733 45.78 -1.27 -13.66
CA SER A 733 44.57 -0.47 -13.83
C SER A 733 44.81 0.73 -14.74
N ARG A 734 43.77 1.25 -15.39
CA ARG A 734 43.86 2.55 -16.08
C ARG A 734 43.89 3.74 -15.12
N LEU A 735 43.49 3.52 -13.87
CA LEU A 735 43.32 4.59 -12.89
C LEU A 735 44.68 4.91 -12.25
N ASP A 736 44.95 6.20 -12.10
CA ASP A 736 46.14 6.72 -11.43
C ASP A 736 46.07 6.61 -9.90
N SER A 737 44.85 6.66 -9.35
CA SER A 737 44.58 6.60 -7.92
C SER A 737 43.30 5.81 -7.61
N HIS A 738 43.34 5.08 -6.50
CA HIS A 738 42.18 4.39 -5.94
C HIS A 738 40.97 5.29 -5.62
N ARG A 739 41.18 6.61 -5.44
CA ARG A 739 40.14 7.63 -5.18
C ARG A 739 39.55 8.22 -6.45
N SER A 740 39.98 7.75 -7.62
CA SER A 740 39.46 8.25 -8.88
C SER A 740 37.94 8.11 -8.94
N VAL A 741 37.31 9.17 -9.41
CA VAL A 741 35.87 9.36 -9.51
C VAL A 741 35.16 8.21 -10.25
N ALA A 742 35.76 7.68 -11.32
CA ALA A 742 35.19 6.61 -12.13
C ALA A 742 35.13 5.24 -11.43
N ARG A 743 35.81 5.06 -10.30
CA ARG A 743 35.94 3.75 -9.65
C ARG A 743 34.73 3.39 -8.79
N ASN A 744 33.98 4.34 -8.26
CA ASN A 744 32.92 4.11 -7.29
C ASN A 744 31.68 4.94 -7.64
N SER A 745 31.00 4.60 -8.74
CA SER A 745 29.84 5.38 -9.17
C SER A 745 28.70 4.56 -9.76
N ILE A 746 27.47 4.99 -9.45
CA ILE A 746 26.24 4.50 -10.12
C ILE A 746 26.14 4.92 -11.60
N MET A 747 26.93 5.91 -12.03
CA MET A 747 26.92 6.42 -13.41
C MET A 747 27.75 5.56 -14.36
N ASP A 748 28.46 4.56 -13.83
CA ASP A 748 29.23 3.59 -14.59
C ASP A 748 28.31 2.53 -15.22
N MET A 749 27.64 2.97 -16.28
CA MET A 749 26.75 2.16 -17.11
C MET A 749 27.38 1.91 -18.48
N ARG A 750 26.96 0.83 -19.14
CA ARG A 750 27.27 0.61 -20.55
C ARG A 750 26.52 1.63 -21.41
N SER A 751 27.23 2.36 -22.26
CA SER A 751 26.57 3.14 -23.32
C SER A 751 25.96 2.16 -24.33
N VAL A 752 24.62 2.14 -24.41
CA VAL A 752 23.95 1.49 -25.55
C VAL A 752 24.21 2.39 -26.75
N SER A 753 25.27 2.11 -27.51
CA SER A 753 25.45 2.71 -28.82
C SER A 753 24.31 2.20 -29.71
N SER A 754 23.23 2.96 -29.80
CA SER A 754 22.27 2.82 -30.88
C SER A 754 22.98 3.21 -32.19
N SER A 755 23.62 2.25 -32.84
CA SER A 755 23.85 2.07 -34.29
C SER A 755 23.97 3.30 -35.22
N LEU A 756 24.34 4.47 -34.72
CA LEU A 756 24.54 5.70 -35.47
C LEU A 756 25.86 6.30 -35.00
N GLU A 757 26.96 5.68 -35.42
CA GLU A 757 28.28 6.30 -35.43
C GLU A 757 28.19 7.55 -36.31
N ARG A 758 27.90 8.71 -35.71
CA ARG A 758 28.34 9.97 -36.29
C ARG A 758 29.83 10.07 -35.95
N ALA A 759 30.65 9.77 -36.94
CA ALA A 759 32.09 9.91 -36.88
C ALA A 759 32.48 11.30 -36.36
N GLY A 760 33.24 11.35 -35.25
CA GLY A 760 34.01 12.53 -34.88
C GLY A 760 33.92 13.01 -33.42
N GLU A 761 33.01 12.49 -32.58
CA GLU A 761 32.87 12.99 -31.21
C GLU A 761 33.45 11.98 -30.20
N THR A 762 34.64 12.29 -29.66
CA THR A 762 35.26 11.55 -28.56
C THR A 762 34.36 11.62 -27.33
N THR A 763 33.57 10.58 -27.09
CA THR A 763 32.73 10.45 -25.91
C THR A 763 33.59 10.17 -24.69
N THR A 764 34.05 11.23 -24.01
CA THR A 764 34.80 11.18 -22.74
C THR A 764 33.87 10.85 -21.55
N GLY A 765 33.18 9.71 -21.61
CA GLY A 765 32.35 9.20 -20.52
C GLY A 765 33.00 8.03 -19.77
N PRO A 766 32.48 7.60 -18.61
CA PRO A 766 32.94 6.43 -17.85
C PRO A 766 32.58 5.08 -18.52
N HIS A 767 32.32 5.09 -19.83
CA HIS A 767 31.92 3.91 -20.59
C HIS A 767 33.11 3.05 -20.99
N VAL A 768 32.85 1.76 -21.23
CA VAL A 768 33.84 0.80 -21.74
C VAL A 768 33.97 0.94 -23.25
N ASP A 769 35.17 1.22 -23.74
CA ASP A 769 35.51 1.15 -25.16
C ASP A 769 36.06 -0.25 -25.48
N LEU A 770 35.29 -1.02 -26.24
CA LEU A 770 35.60 -2.42 -26.55
C LEU A 770 36.91 -2.57 -27.34
N LYS A 771 37.27 -1.59 -28.19
CA LYS A 771 38.53 -1.64 -28.95
C LYS A 771 39.73 -1.46 -28.02
N LYS A 772 39.62 -0.55 -27.06
CA LYS A 772 40.65 -0.33 -26.02
C LYS A 772 40.73 -1.52 -25.07
N LEU A 773 39.60 -2.10 -24.67
CA LEU A 773 39.58 -3.31 -23.86
C LEU A 773 40.22 -4.51 -24.57
N SER A 774 39.93 -4.71 -25.85
CA SER A 774 40.54 -5.74 -26.70
C SER A 774 42.06 -5.56 -26.79
N ARG A 775 42.53 -4.33 -27.09
CA ARG A 775 43.96 -3.95 -27.08
C ARG A 775 44.62 -4.27 -25.74
N ASN A 776 44.01 -3.81 -24.64
CA ASN A 776 44.55 -4.02 -23.28
C ASN A 776 44.60 -5.52 -22.92
N THR A 777 43.60 -6.29 -23.34
CA THR A 777 43.57 -7.76 -23.15
C THR A 777 44.69 -8.44 -23.92
N LYS A 778 44.88 -8.07 -25.21
CA LYS A 778 45.97 -8.61 -26.06
C LYS A 778 47.33 -8.33 -25.41
N LEU A 779 47.56 -7.10 -24.97
CA LEU A 779 48.80 -6.68 -24.30
C LEU A 779 49.10 -7.52 -23.05
N ILE A 780 48.11 -7.72 -22.18
CA ILE A 780 48.27 -8.49 -20.94
C ILE A 780 48.51 -9.98 -21.25
N ALA A 781 47.75 -10.55 -22.19
CA ALA A 781 47.90 -11.95 -22.58
C ALA A 781 49.30 -12.22 -23.13
N GLU A 782 49.78 -11.34 -24.02
CA GLU A 782 51.11 -11.45 -24.61
C GLU A 782 52.23 -11.29 -23.59
N ALA A 783 52.17 -10.30 -22.70
CA ALA A 783 53.16 -10.12 -21.65
C ALA A 783 53.23 -11.34 -20.71
N LEU A 784 52.08 -11.90 -20.32
CA LEU A 784 52.01 -13.11 -19.52
C LEU A 784 52.59 -14.33 -20.25
N ALA A 785 52.25 -14.51 -21.53
CA ALA A 785 52.78 -15.62 -22.33
C ALA A 785 54.31 -15.53 -22.47
N ARG A 786 54.87 -14.34 -22.69
CA ARG A 786 56.34 -14.15 -22.75
C ARG A 786 57.03 -14.58 -21.45
N VAL A 787 56.45 -14.26 -20.28
CA VAL A 787 56.97 -14.69 -18.97
C VAL A 787 56.84 -16.21 -18.76
N ILE A 788 55.66 -16.78 -19.03
CA ILE A 788 55.38 -18.20 -18.77
C ILE A 788 56.27 -19.13 -19.61
N TYR A 789 56.54 -18.78 -20.87
CA TYR A 789 57.37 -19.58 -21.78
C TYR A 789 58.82 -19.16 -21.85
N ASN A 790 59.18 -18.08 -21.14
CA ASN A 790 60.51 -17.49 -21.11
C ASN A 790 61.07 -17.27 -22.53
N LEU A 791 60.31 -16.52 -23.35
CA LEU A 791 60.60 -16.33 -24.77
C LEU A 791 61.79 -15.38 -25.00
N THR A 792 62.00 -14.44 -24.09
CA THR A 792 63.06 -13.43 -24.18
C THR A 792 64.44 -14.04 -24.01
N GLU A 793 64.62 -14.91 -23.00
CA GLU A 793 65.90 -15.61 -22.79
C GLU A 793 66.19 -16.62 -23.92
N LYS A 794 65.15 -17.08 -24.62
CA LYS A 794 65.27 -17.95 -25.80
C LYS A 794 65.60 -17.20 -27.10
N GLY A 795 65.79 -15.87 -27.05
CA GLY A 795 66.20 -15.06 -28.18
C GLY A 795 65.11 -14.81 -29.22
N THR A 796 63.84 -14.91 -28.84
CA THR A 796 62.70 -14.63 -29.75
C THR A 796 62.54 -13.12 -29.94
N ASN A 797 62.33 -12.66 -31.19
CA ASN A 797 62.15 -11.23 -31.49
C ASN A 797 60.95 -10.64 -30.73
N GLY A 798 61.10 -9.40 -30.25
CA GLY A 798 60.04 -8.65 -29.57
C GLY A 798 58.77 -8.50 -30.40
N ASP A 799 58.88 -8.47 -31.73
CA ASP A 799 57.78 -8.28 -32.68
C ASP A 799 56.93 -9.52 -32.95
N LEU A 800 57.25 -10.67 -32.36
CA LEU A 800 56.46 -11.89 -32.56
C LEU A 800 55.12 -11.78 -31.82
N GLU A 801 54.03 -11.66 -32.57
CA GLU A 801 52.68 -11.83 -32.03
C GLU A 801 52.42 -13.31 -31.71
N ILE A 802 52.19 -13.62 -30.44
CA ILE A 802 52.00 -15.01 -29.95
C ILE A 802 50.59 -15.52 -30.28
N PHE A 803 49.60 -14.62 -30.17
CA PHE A 803 48.18 -14.93 -30.29
C PHE A 803 47.65 -14.50 -31.65
N THR A 804 47.89 -15.33 -32.67
CA THR A 804 47.44 -15.09 -34.05
C THR A 804 46.28 -16.02 -34.45
N GLU A 805 45.56 -15.64 -35.50
CA GLU A 805 44.48 -16.42 -36.12
C GLU A 805 43.40 -16.89 -35.11
N GLN A 806 43.29 -18.21 -34.90
CA GLN A 806 42.28 -18.82 -34.03
C GLN A 806 42.53 -18.55 -32.54
N MET A 807 43.73 -18.10 -32.16
CA MET A 807 44.13 -17.81 -30.78
C MET A 807 44.04 -16.32 -30.45
N GLN A 808 43.46 -15.49 -31.32
CA GLN A 808 43.28 -14.08 -31.04
C GLN A 808 42.24 -13.81 -29.93
N VAL A 809 42.31 -12.61 -29.36
CA VAL A 809 41.27 -12.08 -28.48
C VAL A 809 39.98 -11.91 -29.30
N GLN A 810 38.87 -12.44 -28.80
CA GLN A 810 37.58 -12.38 -29.48
C GLN A 810 36.79 -11.17 -28.98
N GLU A 811 36.65 -10.16 -29.84
CA GLU A 811 35.91 -8.93 -29.49
C GLU A 811 34.43 -9.19 -29.25
N ASP A 812 33.82 -10.09 -30.02
CA ASP A 812 32.40 -10.47 -29.86
C ASP A 812 32.14 -11.10 -28.48
N GLN A 813 33.08 -11.92 -28.00
CA GLN A 813 32.96 -12.56 -26.70
C GLN A 813 33.10 -11.53 -25.57
N LEU A 814 34.12 -10.67 -25.63
CA LEU A 814 34.26 -9.54 -24.70
C LEU A 814 33.01 -8.66 -24.66
N THR A 815 32.44 -8.37 -25.83
CA THR A 815 31.21 -7.59 -25.98
C THR A 815 30.05 -8.26 -25.24
N SER A 816 29.84 -9.56 -25.48
CA SER A 816 28.78 -10.34 -24.83
C SER A 816 28.94 -10.44 -23.31
N LEU A 817 30.18 -10.58 -22.83
CA LEU A 817 30.49 -10.65 -21.40
C LEU A 817 30.23 -9.30 -20.71
N ILE A 818 30.68 -8.20 -21.31
CA ILE A 818 30.43 -6.85 -20.76
C ILE A 818 28.94 -6.50 -20.82
N ASP A 819 28.21 -6.91 -21.86
CA ASP A 819 26.76 -6.70 -21.97
C ASP A 819 26.05 -7.41 -20.83
N TRP A 820 26.42 -8.65 -20.59
CA TRP A 820 25.86 -9.45 -19.52
C TRP A 820 26.21 -8.87 -18.14
N LEU A 821 27.49 -8.54 -17.89
CA LEU A 821 27.95 -7.94 -16.62
C LEU A 821 27.30 -6.59 -16.33
N ALA A 822 27.04 -5.78 -17.35
CA ALA A 822 26.38 -4.48 -17.22
C ALA A 822 24.85 -4.58 -17.16
N SER A 823 24.26 -5.74 -17.45
CA SER A 823 22.79 -5.91 -17.44
C SER A 823 22.19 -6.08 -16.03
N GLN A 824 23.01 -6.45 -15.04
CA GLN A 824 22.57 -6.75 -13.68
C GLN A 824 23.43 -5.98 -12.66
N PRO A 825 22.86 -5.46 -11.56
CA PRO A 825 23.63 -4.81 -10.51
C PRO A 825 24.45 -5.85 -9.71
N ARG A 826 25.71 -5.55 -9.45
CA ARG A 826 26.70 -6.47 -8.84
C ARG A 826 27.24 -5.97 -7.50
N ALA A 827 26.47 -5.17 -6.77
CA ALA A 827 26.86 -4.78 -5.42
C ALA A 827 26.89 -6.00 -4.48
N ALA A 828 27.90 -6.12 -3.61
CA ALA A 828 28.07 -7.28 -2.73
C ALA A 828 26.89 -7.51 -1.75
N GLN A 829 26.04 -6.49 -1.53
CA GLN A 829 24.80 -6.57 -0.74
C GLN A 829 23.65 -7.28 -1.48
N LEU A 830 23.75 -7.44 -2.79
CA LEU A 830 22.73 -8.07 -3.64
C LEU A 830 23.15 -9.47 -4.10
N VAL A 831 24.46 -9.72 -4.16
CA VAL A 831 25.04 -10.99 -4.59
C VAL A 831 25.10 -11.96 -3.41
N ASP A 832 24.04 -12.76 -3.26
CA ASP A 832 24.01 -13.89 -2.31
C ASP A 832 24.69 -15.14 -2.90
N LYS A 833 24.88 -16.17 -2.08
CA LYS A 833 25.51 -17.46 -2.43
C LYS A 833 24.89 -18.16 -3.63
N ASP A 834 23.58 -18.04 -3.76
CA ASP A 834 22.77 -18.68 -4.81
C ASP A 834 22.40 -17.69 -5.92
N SER A 835 23.09 -16.56 -6.00
CA SER A 835 22.85 -15.55 -7.03
C SER A 835 23.13 -16.08 -8.44
N SER A 836 22.33 -15.63 -9.40
CA SER A 836 22.50 -15.96 -10.82
C SER A 836 23.89 -15.57 -11.33
N VAL A 837 24.40 -14.39 -10.92
CA VAL A 837 25.69 -13.85 -11.35
C VAL A 837 26.83 -14.82 -11.01
N VAL A 838 26.89 -15.30 -9.77
CA VAL A 838 27.95 -16.22 -9.31
C VAL A 838 27.86 -17.56 -10.02
N SER A 839 26.64 -18.11 -10.17
CA SER A 839 26.45 -19.38 -10.89
C SER A 839 26.83 -19.29 -12.37
N THR A 840 26.57 -18.15 -13.01
CA THR A 840 26.94 -17.92 -14.41
C THR A 840 28.45 -17.72 -14.55
N LEU A 841 29.10 -16.96 -13.65
CA LEU A 841 30.56 -16.83 -13.64
C LEU A 841 31.25 -18.19 -13.44
N GLU A 842 30.74 -19.00 -12.52
CA GLU A 842 31.24 -20.36 -12.31
C GLU A 842 31.05 -21.23 -13.57
N TYR A 843 29.91 -21.13 -14.25
CA TYR A 843 29.67 -21.84 -15.50
C TYR A 843 30.66 -21.42 -16.60
N TYR A 844 30.90 -20.11 -16.78
CA TYR A 844 31.88 -19.60 -17.74
C TYR A 844 33.31 -20.04 -17.39
N MET A 845 33.71 -19.96 -16.12
CA MET A 845 35.01 -20.44 -15.66
C MET A 845 35.14 -21.96 -15.87
N GLY A 846 34.12 -22.74 -15.53
CA GLY A 846 34.12 -24.20 -15.63
C GLY A 846 34.13 -24.72 -17.07
N HIS A 847 33.79 -23.88 -18.05
CA HIS A 847 33.94 -24.22 -19.46
C HIS A 847 35.42 -24.25 -19.89
N TYR A 848 36.27 -23.39 -19.31
CA TYR A 848 37.68 -23.26 -19.69
C TYR A 848 38.65 -23.88 -18.68
N LEU A 849 38.30 -23.89 -17.40
CA LEU A 849 39.14 -24.31 -16.29
C LEU A 849 38.63 -25.63 -15.71
N LYS A 850 39.55 -26.44 -15.17
CA LYS A 850 39.21 -27.66 -14.43
C LYS A 850 39.08 -27.32 -12.95
N ASP A 851 38.18 -28.03 -12.25
CA ASP A 851 37.99 -27.97 -10.80
C ASP A 851 37.71 -26.58 -10.23
N VAL A 852 36.66 -25.92 -10.73
CA VAL A 852 36.21 -24.62 -10.17
C VAL A 852 35.62 -24.83 -8.78
N LYS A 853 36.17 -24.13 -7.78
CA LYS A 853 35.77 -24.21 -6.37
C LYS A 853 35.16 -22.89 -5.90
N ARG A 854 34.15 -22.98 -5.02
CA ARG A 854 33.53 -21.82 -4.35
C ARG A 854 34.06 -21.68 -2.93
N HIS A 855 34.45 -20.46 -2.58
CA HIS A 855 34.84 -20.07 -1.21
C HIS A 855 33.79 -19.13 -0.63
N PHE A 856 33.46 -19.29 0.64
CA PHE A 856 32.41 -18.49 1.31
C PHE A 856 32.98 -17.76 2.52
N VAL A 857 32.77 -16.44 2.56
CA VAL A 857 33.10 -15.60 3.71
C VAL A 857 31.83 -15.21 4.42
N LYS A 858 31.76 -15.44 5.73
CA LYS A 858 30.68 -14.96 6.59
C LYS A 858 31.28 -14.04 7.64
N ALA A 859 30.59 -12.94 7.95
CA ALA A 859 30.94 -12.12 9.09
C ALA A 859 30.78 -12.93 10.39
N ASP A 860 31.70 -12.74 11.34
CA ASP A 860 31.56 -13.34 12.68
C ASP A 860 30.37 -12.68 13.42
N LYS A 861 29.70 -13.46 14.27
CA LYS A 861 28.50 -13.02 15.01
C LYS A 861 28.85 -12.16 16.22
N ARG A 862 30.06 -12.30 16.77
CA ARG A 862 30.49 -11.56 17.97
C ARG A 862 31.04 -10.19 17.58
N ASP A 863 31.97 -10.17 16.64
CA ASP A 863 32.59 -8.95 16.09
C ASP A 863 32.52 -8.97 14.56
N PRO A 864 31.40 -8.53 13.96
CA PRO A 864 31.25 -8.55 12.51
C PRO A 864 32.13 -7.50 11.84
N GLU A 865 33.05 -7.95 10.98
CA GLU A 865 33.91 -7.05 10.20
C GLU A 865 33.14 -6.21 9.17
N PHE A 866 32.00 -6.74 8.72
CA PHE A 866 31.06 -6.04 7.86
C PHE A 866 29.63 -6.41 8.23
N VAL A 867 28.71 -5.45 8.15
CA VAL A 867 27.27 -5.66 8.35
C VAL A 867 26.50 -5.02 7.21
N PHE A 868 25.61 -5.80 6.58
CA PHE A 868 24.71 -5.31 5.55
C PHE A 868 23.29 -5.19 6.07
N TYR A 869 22.50 -4.34 5.39
CA TYR A 869 21.16 -3.99 5.79
C TYR A 869 20.14 -4.26 4.68
N ASP A 870 18.91 -4.65 5.05
CA ASP A 870 17.84 -4.91 4.09
C ASP A 870 17.08 -3.62 3.67
N GLN A 871 16.07 -3.75 2.80
CA GLN A 871 15.24 -2.64 2.27
C GLN A 871 15.96 -1.63 1.36
N LEU A 872 16.79 -2.12 0.44
CA LEU A 872 17.54 -1.29 -0.53
C LEU A 872 16.70 -0.81 -1.73
N LYS A 873 15.59 -1.50 -2.06
CA LYS A 873 14.64 -1.13 -3.12
C LYS A 873 13.23 -1.12 -2.55
N GLN A 874 12.49 -0.05 -2.80
CA GLN A 874 11.12 0.12 -2.31
C GLN A 874 10.22 0.80 -3.35
N THR A 875 8.90 0.68 -3.19
CA THR A 875 7.94 1.48 -3.95
C THR A 875 7.54 2.71 -3.11
N MET A 876 7.58 3.87 -3.75
CA MET A 876 7.15 5.14 -3.18
C MET A 876 5.85 5.57 -3.86
N ASN A 877 4.84 5.87 -3.04
CA ASN A 877 3.53 6.33 -3.48
C ASN A 877 3.41 7.83 -3.22
N ALA A 878 3.12 8.59 -4.26
CA ALA A 878 2.80 10.00 -4.16
C ALA A 878 1.28 10.17 -4.02
N TYR A 879 0.81 10.63 -2.87
CA TYR A 879 -0.61 10.94 -2.65
C TYR A 879 -0.85 12.43 -2.83
N ARG A 880 -1.88 12.79 -3.60
CA ARG A 880 -2.34 14.17 -3.72
C ARG A 880 -3.16 14.52 -2.48
N VAL A 881 -2.66 15.45 -1.67
CA VAL A 881 -3.26 15.88 -0.41
C VAL A 881 -3.63 17.36 -0.50
N LYS A 882 -4.80 17.72 0.03
CA LYS A 882 -5.19 19.13 0.17
C LYS A 882 -4.61 19.69 1.47
N PRO A 883 -4.04 20.91 1.44
CA PRO A 883 -3.42 21.51 2.62
C PRO A 883 -4.46 21.85 3.70
N ALA A 884 -4.04 21.84 4.97
CA ALA A 884 -4.91 22.07 6.13
C ALA A 884 -5.64 23.44 6.10
N VAL A 885 -5.10 24.42 5.37
CA VAL A 885 -5.73 25.74 5.15
C VAL A 885 -7.08 25.60 4.45
N PHE A 886 -7.24 24.60 3.58
CA PHE A 886 -8.51 24.32 2.91
C PHE A 886 -9.61 23.96 3.90
N ASP A 887 -9.30 23.14 4.92
CA ASP A 887 -10.27 22.75 5.95
C ASP A 887 -10.69 23.95 6.81
N LEU A 888 -9.78 24.89 7.08
CA LEU A 888 -10.09 26.13 7.79
C LEU A 888 -11.03 27.04 6.98
N LEU A 889 -10.77 27.19 5.68
CA LEU A 889 -11.65 27.95 4.78
C LEU A 889 -13.02 27.28 4.65
N LEU A 890 -13.05 25.95 4.54
CA LEU A 890 -14.30 25.20 4.52
C LEU A 890 -15.10 25.39 5.81
N ALA A 891 -14.43 25.37 6.97
CA ALA A 891 -15.08 25.65 8.26
C ALA A 891 -15.65 27.06 8.34
N LEU A 892 -14.92 28.07 7.86
CA LEU A 892 -15.40 29.46 7.75
C LEU A 892 -16.62 29.56 6.82
N CYS A 893 -16.58 28.92 5.65
CA CYS A 893 -17.70 28.88 4.72
C CYS A 893 -18.94 28.20 5.34
N ILE A 894 -18.76 27.10 6.06
CA ILE A 894 -19.85 26.41 6.77
C ILE A 894 -20.43 27.30 7.88
N ALA A 895 -19.57 27.97 8.65
CA ALA A 895 -20.02 28.90 9.70
C ALA A 895 -20.79 30.09 9.13
N ALA A 896 -20.30 30.69 8.05
CA ALA A 896 -20.99 31.78 7.34
C ALA A 896 -22.33 31.32 6.76
N TYR A 897 -22.38 30.12 6.16
CA TYR A 897 -23.60 29.52 5.66
C TYR A 897 -24.64 29.31 6.78
N LEU A 898 -24.23 28.70 7.90
CA LEU A 898 -25.11 28.49 9.06
C LEU A 898 -25.59 29.82 9.66
N GLY A 899 -24.72 30.83 9.71
CA GLY A 899 -25.08 32.18 10.14
C GLY A 899 -26.11 32.83 9.22
N LEU A 900 -25.94 32.74 7.90
CA LEU A 900 -26.90 33.23 6.91
C LEU A 900 -28.25 32.52 7.02
N VAL A 901 -28.25 31.20 7.18
CA VAL A 901 -29.48 30.41 7.38
C VAL A 901 -30.18 30.82 8.68
N TYR A 902 -29.44 31.00 9.78
CA TYR A 902 -29.99 31.46 11.05
C TYR A 902 -30.63 32.85 10.94
N LEU A 903 -29.94 33.80 10.30
CA LEU A 903 -30.46 35.14 10.02
C LEU A 903 -31.71 35.09 9.11
N ALA A 904 -31.71 34.24 8.08
CA ALA A 904 -32.85 34.07 7.19
C ALA A 904 -34.08 33.51 7.92
N VAL A 905 -33.89 32.59 8.88
CA VAL A 905 -34.97 32.05 9.71
C VAL A 905 -35.48 33.10 10.72
N GLN A 906 -34.58 33.84 11.39
CA GLN A 906 -34.98 34.89 12.33
C GLN A 906 -35.73 36.03 11.63
N HIS A 907 -35.29 36.44 10.44
CA HIS A 907 -35.90 37.52 9.67
C HIS A 907 -36.94 37.03 8.65
N PHE A 908 -37.37 35.77 8.74
CA PHE A 908 -38.39 35.20 7.84
C PHE A 908 -39.70 35.99 7.89
N GLY A 909 -40.07 36.55 9.05
CA GLY A 909 -41.24 37.42 9.20
C GLY A 909 -41.14 38.74 8.42
N VAL A 910 -39.93 39.30 8.30
CA VAL A 910 -39.67 40.51 7.52
C VAL A 910 -39.74 40.19 6.03
N LEU A 911 -39.12 39.08 5.60
CA LEU A 911 -39.21 38.59 4.22
C LEU A 911 -40.67 38.31 3.82
N TYR A 912 -41.44 37.68 4.70
CA TYR A 912 -42.87 37.44 4.53
C TYR A 912 -43.67 38.76 4.44
N SER A 913 -43.33 39.76 5.26
CA SER A 913 -43.98 41.08 5.21
C SER A 913 -43.67 41.85 3.92
N ILE A 914 -42.45 41.72 3.38
CA ILE A 914 -42.01 42.31 2.12
C ILE A 914 -42.71 41.62 0.94
N LEU A 915 -42.74 40.28 0.93
CA LEU A 915 -43.49 39.50 -0.05
C LEU A 915 -44.98 39.86 -0.01
N ARG A 916 -45.58 39.98 1.18
CA ARG A 916 -46.98 40.39 1.34
C ARG A 916 -47.24 41.81 0.83
N ARG A 917 -46.31 42.75 1.01
CA ARG A 917 -46.40 44.11 0.43
C ARG A 917 -46.25 44.11 -1.08
N LEU A 918 -45.42 43.23 -1.64
CA LEU A 918 -45.23 43.08 -3.09
C LEU A 918 -46.43 42.39 -3.76
N THR A 919 -47.13 41.49 -3.06
CA THR A 919 -48.30 40.76 -3.58
C THR A 919 -49.64 41.41 -3.26
N ALA A 920 -49.69 42.48 -2.46
CA ALA A 920 -50.94 43.18 -2.16
C ALA A 920 -51.40 43.99 -3.39
N PRO A 921 -52.60 43.76 -3.93
CA PRO A 921 -53.11 44.55 -5.05
C PRO A 921 -53.31 46.01 -4.61
N ARG A 922 -52.81 46.96 -5.42
CA ARG A 922 -53.07 48.39 -5.21
C ARG A 922 -54.57 48.64 -5.32
N ALA A 923 -55.23 48.86 -4.18
CA ALA A 923 -56.61 49.34 -4.17
C ALA A 923 -56.64 50.76 -4.77
N LYS A 924 -57.40 50.94 -5.85
CA LYS A 924 -57.77 52.26 -6.35
C LYS A 924 -58.66 52.93 -5.30
N GLN A 925 -58.20 54.06 -4.76
CA GLN A 925 -59.08 54.99 -4.05
C GLN A 925 -60.00 55.64 -5.09
N HIS A 926 -61.31 55.51 -4.86
CA HIS A 926 -62.34 56.28 -5.54
C HIS A 926 -62.56 57.60 -4.82
#